data_AF-A0AAW5JRA8-F1
#
_entry.id   AF-A0AAW5JRA8-F1
#
_cell.length_a   1.000
_cell.length_b   1.000
_cell.length_c   1.000
_cell.angle_alpha   90.00
_cell.angle_beta   90.00
_cell.angle_gamma   90.00
#
_symmetry.space_group_name_H-M   'P 1'
#
loop_
_entity.id
_entity.type
_entity.pdbx_description
1 polymer ?
#
loop_
_entity_poly.entity_id
_entity_poly.type
_entity_poly.pdbx_seq_one_letter_code
_entity_poly.pdbx_strand_id
1 'polypeptide(L)'
;MKKTFLSLLLALSLTLSLAVPALAYEGENTDPEWVAWKTQWLAAHPEEAAAFDADAYFENEYLSDWWYSSKEEFMAEWGLETEQDFCDFMRDDWLAGMQADEARQAWMDQYESAHPGALSAFDPDAWFQAHYYEDPKQAFMAEWGLETQDAFRDFMLNDYVDTLIAQEERQAMLDEFEAAHPGVIAAFDADAYFEENYSWWSGGKEDYMRWMDLAAEEDFRQAMLDDMIYSMSWSQSWEDTRNEEILAMGGVPGQLGVMVDGTYLSFPQDKPPYAVDGVTYVCADALNAAIGSSASGGADGYVPLRDAAVAAGYEVFWDDAYQTVVLLDRAGFIAETDARFTVLNRALAAWAPEDGKNYQSTVDITAGYTKFNSLDGDQTWTMSAALTALSGAAGVELSGSYDLSSLMDILKAANPSLTQSTDDALPGQYSALLKGDFGARLDQENEMLYLRMSLFSSLFSILGKPYPKDVWISQSLEGYLDLSPDVTPTVGGYLYLLSGPDANGYSYARSYQYLTEAADTLAALAGDDRFVQKGRDCVLTLSKEDLGDLLAESGSYSTAEDIREFALTLTVKADGTVTGSLVYRPEPYSAYSTEGRITADWSLALSGSEIELEYHVKNEGVLRLTVTASTKTTSAAPAVTPPEGASVLPAEDLWNLE
;
A
#
# COMPACT_ATOMS: atom_id res chain seq x y z
N MET A 1 27.62 9.04 -2.22
CA MET A 1 26.95 8.87 -3.53
C MET A 1 25.47 8.49 -3.47
N LYS A 2 25.00 7.88 -2.38
CA LYS A 2 23.57 7.56 -2.18
C LYS A 2 22.63 8.78 -2.20
N LYS A 3 23.08 10.02 -1.96
CA LYS A 3 22.21 11.20 -1.76
C LYS A 3 21.62 11.83 -3.03
N THR A 4 22.39 11.98 -4.10
CA THR A 4 21.88 12.56 -5.37
C THR A 4 20.91 11.61 -6.06
N PHE A 5 21.10 10.30 -5.82
CA PHE A 5 20.25 9.24 -6.33
C PHE A 5 19.00 9.01 -5.45
N LEU A 6 19.10 9.13 -4.12
CA LEU A 6 17.93 9.18 -3.24
C LEU A 6 17.05 10.41 -3.53
N SER A 7 17.62 11.53 -4.00
CA SER A 7 16.84 12.69 -4.48
C SER A 7 16.17 12.45 -5.83
N LEU A 8 16.78 11.66 -6.73
CA LEU A 8 16.21 11.27 -8.01
C LEU A 8 15.11 10.23 -7.82
N LEU A 9 15.31 9.28 -6.89
CA LEU A 9 14.30 8.33 -6.43
C LEU A 9 13.23 8.95 -5.57
N LEU A 10 13.50 9.92 -4.69
CA LEU A 10 12.42 10.65 -4.02
C LEU A 10 11.64 11.49 -5.02
N ALA A 11 12.29 12.10 -6.03
CA ALA A 11 11.60 12.84 -7.06
C ALA A 11 10.71 11.91 -7.91
N LEU A 12 11.24 10.77 -8.37
CA LEU A 12 10.50 9.74 -9.12
C LEU A 12 9.47 9.01 -8.25
N SER A 13 9.78 8.70 -6.99
CA SER A 13 8.86 8.04 -6.07
C SER A 13 7.80 9.00 -5.55
N LEU A 14 8.04 10.30 -5.43
CA LEU A 14 6.98 11.30 -5.15
C LEU A 14 6.15 11.60 -6.40
N THR A 15 6.68 11.39 -7.61
CA THR A 15 5.85 11.41 -8.84
C THR A 15 5.06 10.13 -9.03
N LEU A 16 5.60 8.98 -8.61
CA LEU A 16 4.96 7.67 -8.71
C LEU A 16 4.03 7.36 -7.53
N SER A 17 4.28 7.92 -6.33
CA SER A 17 3.44 7.72 -5.15
C SER A 17 2.19 8.61 -5.12
N LEU A 18 1.94 9.39 -6.18
CA LEU A 18 0.74 10.20 -6.35
C LEU A 18 -0.19 9.67 -7.45
N ALA A 19 0.06 8.46 -7.94
CA ALA A 19 -0.80 7.76 -8.90
C ALA A 19 -1.34 6.41 -8.36
N VAL A 20 -1.32 6.19 -7.04
CA VAL A 20 -1.92 4.99 -6.41
C VAL A 20 -2.78 5.39 -5.21
N PRO A 21 -4.06 5.60 -5.47
CA PRO A 21 -5.17 4.91 -4.81
C PRO A 21 -5.93 4.11 -5.88
N ALA A 22 -6.38 2.87 -5.75
CA ALA A 22 -6.53 1.96 -4.64
C ALA A 22 -6.66 0.57 -5.29
N LEU A 23 -5.77 -0.37 -4.95
CA LEU A 23 -6.04 -1.78 -5.19
C LEU A 23 -6.90 -2.26 -4.03
N ALA A 24 -8.22 -2.34 -4.25
CA ALA A 24 -9.13 -3.23 -3.55
C ALA A 24 -10.52 -3.11 -4.18
N TYR A 25 -10.91 -4.09 -5.00
CA TYR A 25 -12.14 -4.89 -4.86
C TYR A 25 -12.68 -5.36 -6.23
N GLU A 26 -12.96 -6.66 -6.30
CA GLU A 26 -13.58 -7.41 -7.40
C GLU A 26 -15.11 -7.34 -7.27
N GLY A 27 -15.85 -7.26 -8.39
CA GLY A 27 -17.29 -7.55 -8.32
C GLY A 27 -18.12 -7.22 -9.54
N GLU A 28 -17.88 -7.84 -10.70
CA GLU A 28 -19.00 -8.10 -11.62
C GLU A 28 -19.69 -9.38 -11.14
N ASN A 29 -20.95 -9.28 -10.73
CA ASN A 29 -21.73 -10.44 -10.30
C ASN A 29 -22.14 -11.25 -11.54
N THR A 30 -21.31 -12.22 -11.93
CA THR A 30 -21.49 -13.06 -13.12
C THR A 30 -22.40 -14.27 -12.88
N ASP A 31 -23.38 -14.18 -11.99
CA ASP A 31 -24.27 -15.30 -11.67
C ASP A 31 -25.12 -15.70 -12.91
N PRO A 32 -24.93 -16.90 -13.47
CA PRO A 32 -25.69 -17.37 -14.63
C PRO A 32 -27.20 -17.47 -14.38
N GLU A 33 -27.65 -17.66 -13.14
CA GLU A 33 -29.08 -17.74 -12.78
C GLU A 33 -29.74 -16.37 -12.84
N TRP A 34 -29.08 -15.33 -12.31
CA TRP A 34 -29.49 -13.93 -12.44
C TRP A 34 -29.62 -13.51 -13.91
N VAL A 35 -28.60 -13.79 -14.73
CA VAL A 35 -28.60 -13.43 -16.15
C VAL A 35 -29.75 -14.12 -16.90
N ALA A 36 -30.05 -15.38 -16.58
CA ALA A 36 -31.15 -16.13 -17.17
C ALA A 36 -32.52 -15.57 -16.76
N TRP A 37 -32.72 -15.27 -15.48
CA TRP A 37 -33.96 -14.69 -14.95
C TRP A 37 -34.22 -13.29 -15.55
N LYS A 38 -33.22 -12.40 -15.50
CA LYS A 38 -33.29 -11.04 -16.05
C LYS A 38 -33.68 -11.06 -17.54
N THR A 39 -33.04 -11.95 -18.31
CA THR A 39 -33.35 -12.12 -19.74
C THR A 39 -34.80 -12.55 -19.98
N GLN A 40 -35.31 -13.47 -19.15
CA GLN A 40 -36.68 -13.95 -19.25
C GLN A 40 -37.71 -12.89 -18.85
N TRP A 41 -37.44 -12.14 -17.78
CA TRP A 41 -38.33 -11.09 -17.28
C TRP A 41 -38.45 -9.94 -18.29
N LEU A 42 -37.32 -9.43 -18.79
CA LEU A 42 -37.29 -8.37 -19.82
C LEU A 42 -38.03 -8.77 -21.11
N ALA A 43 -38.01 -10.05 -21.48
CA ALA A 43 -38.75 -10.56 -22.62
C ALA A 43 -40.27 -10.66 -22.38
N ALA A 44 -40.69 -10.89 -21.14
CA ALA A 44 -42.10 -11.02 -20.75
C ALA A 44 -42.76 -9.65 -20.43
N HIS A 45 -41.97 -8.68 -19.96
CA HIS A 45 -42.42 -7.36 -19.49
C HIS A 45 -41.80 -6.18 -20.28
N PRO A 46 -41.84 -6.18 -21.64
CA PRO A 46 -41.14 -5.19 -22.45
C PRO A 46 -41.71 -3.77 -22.32
N GLU A 47 -43.00 -3.62 -22.00
CA GLU A 47 -43.63 -2.31 -21.82
C GLU A 47 -43.27 -1.67 -20.46
N GLU A 48 -43.11 -2.49 -19.41
CA GLU A 48 -42.69 -2.05 -18.07
C GLU A 48 -41.19 -1.69 -18.07
N ALA A 49 -40.35 -2.53 -18.68
CA ALA A 49 -38.93 -2.24 -18.83
C ALA A 49 -38.67 -0.96 -19.65
N ALA A 50 -39.51 -0.67 -20.64
CA ALA A 50 -39.42 0.55 -21.45
C ALA A 50 -39.98 1.80 -20.75
N ALA A 51 -40.75 1.62 -19.68
CA ALA A 51 -41.32 2.71 -18.87
C ALA A 51 -40.46 3.06 -17.65
N PHE A 52 -39.42 2.27 -17.34
CA PHE A 52 -38.46 2.54 -16.28
C PHE A 52 -37.69 3.85 -16.57
N ASP A 53 -37.65 4.72 -15.56
CA ASP A 53 -36.95 6.00 -15.59
C ASP A 53 -35.78 5.94 -14.61
N ALA A 54 -34.58 5.76 -15.16
CA ALA A 54 -33.35 5.59 -14.38
C ALA A 54 -33.00 6.84 -13.57
N ASP A 55 -33.28 8.04 -14.10
CA ASP A 55 -33.01 9.31 -13.40
C ASP A 55 -33.95 9.47 -12.20
N ALA A 56 -35.25 9.19 -12.40
CA ALA A 56 -36.23 9.27 -11.32
C ALA A 56 -35.98 8.22 -10.22
N TYR A 57 -35.51 7.02 -10.60
CA TYR A 57 -35.14 5.97 -9.66
C TYR A 57 -33.92 6.36 -8.84
N PHE A 58 -32.87 6.85 -9.50
CA PHE A 58 -31.66 7.35 -8.85
C PHE A 58 -31.94 8.52 -7.88
N GLU A 59 -32.76 9.49 -8.30
CA GLU A 59 -33.17 10.62 -7.45
C GLU A 59 -33.91 10.18 -6.18
N ASN A 60 -34.60 9.04 -6.21
CA ASN A 60 -35.38 8.54 -5.08
C ASN A 60 -34.58 7.64 -4.14
N GLU A 61 -33.78 6.72 -4.69
CA GLU A 61 -33.11 5.66 -3.91
C GLU A 61 -31.68 6.05 -3.48
N TYR A 62 -30.97 6.82 -4.30
CA TYR A 62 -29.53 7.07 -4.12
C TYR A 62 -29.21 8.52 -3.76
N LEU A 63 -30.05 9.47 -4.20
CA LEU A 63 -29.81 10.89 -3.97
C LEU A 63 -30.29 11.31 -2.57
N SER A 64 -29.36 11.40 -1.62
CA SER A 64 -29.63 11.89 -0.27
C SER A 64 -28.40 12.56 0.33
N ASP A 65 -28.59 13.32 1.42
CA ASP A 65 -27.49 13.97 2.16
C ASP A 65 -26.45 12.98 2.72
N TRP A 66 -26.70 11.66 2.67
CA TRP A 66 -25.89 10.61 3.30
C TRP A 66 -25.22 9.63 2.33
N TRP A 67 -25.67 9.56 1.07
CA TRP A 67 -25.19 8.54 0.10
C TRP A 67 -24.46 9.19 -1.08
N TYR A 68 -25.16 9.96 -1.92
CA TYR A 68 -24.56 10.64 -3.08
C TYR A 68 -25.17 12.03 -3.30
N SER A 69 -24.32 12.99 -3.65
CA SER A 69 -24.74 14.40 -3.84
C SER A 69 -25.11 14.75 -5.28
N SER A 70 -24.71 13.93 -6.27
CA SER A 70 -25.17 14.02 -7.66
C SER A 70 -25.00 12.71 -8.43
N LYS A 71 -25.68 12.63 -9.59
CA LYS A 71 -25.54 11.51 -10.55
C LYS A 71 -24.12 11.36 -11.06
N GLU A 72 -23.43 12.48 -11.28
CA GLU A 72 -22.07 12.50 -11.80
C GLU A 72 -21.05 11.95 -10.78
N GLU A 73 -21.26 12.20 -9.48
CA GLU A 73 -20.45 11.60 -8.40
C GLU A 73 -20.63 10.08 -8.36
N PHE A 74 -21.89 9.63 -8.42
CA PHE A 74 -22.22 8.21 -8.46
C PHE A 74 -21.61 7.51 -9.69
N MET A 75 -21.80 8.05 -10.89
CA MET A 75 -21.25 7.45 -12.12
C MET A 75 -19.71 7.39 -12.11
N ALA A 76 -19.05 8.39 -11.52
CA ALA A 76 -17.59 8.40 -11.38
C ALA A 76 -17.08 7.34 -10.40
N GLU A 77 -17.78 7.14 -9.28
CA GLU A 77 -17.40 6.15 -8.26
C GLU A 77 -17.59 4.70 -8.73
N TRP A 78 -18.64 4.47 -9.53
CA TRP A 78 -18.99 3.14 -10.05
C TRP A 78 -18.44 2.85 -11.45
N GLY A 79 -17.62 3.75 -12.01
CA GLY A 79 -16.97 3.56 -13.31
C GLY A 79 -17.94 3.50 -14.51
N LEU A 80 -19.07 4.19 -14.43
CA LEU A 80 -20.11 4.20 -15.47
C LEU A 80 -19.81 5.31 -16.49
N GLU A 81 -19.22 4.94 -17.63
CA GLU A 81 -18.68 5.90 -18.62
C GLU A 81 -19.77 6.58 -19.47
N THR A 82 -20.94 5.96 -19.62
CA THR A 82 -22.01 6.49 -20.47
C THR A 82 -23.35 6.57 -19.75
N GLU A 83 -24.21 7.44 -20.27
CA GLU A 83 -25.63 7.50 -19.89
C GLU A 83 -26.34 6.14 -20.03
N GLN A 84 -25.90 5.34 -21.00
CA GLN A 84 -26.43 4.00 -21.21
C GLN A 84 -25.99 3.04 -20.09
N ASP A 85 -24.72 3.12 -19.65
CA ASP A 85 -24.20 2.28 -18.56
C ASP A 85 -24.88 2.63 -17.24
N PHE A 86 -25.12 3.92 -16.98
CA PHE A 86 -25.95 4.37 -15.87
C PHE A 86 -27.38 3.83 -15.93
N CYS A 87 -28.05 3.97 -17.08
CA CYS A 87 -29.40 3.47 -17.25
C CYS A 87 -29.49 1.94 -17.10
N ASP A 88 -28.46 1.23 -17.54
CA ASP A 88 -28.38 -0.22 -17.44
C ASP A 88 -28.10 -0.66 -16.00
N PHE A 89 -27.21 0.02 -15.28
CA PHE A 89 -26.97 -0.21 -13.85
C PHE A 89 -28.23 0.04 -13.01
N MET A 90 -28.87 1.20 -13.17
CA MET A 90 -30.10 1.56 -12.44
C MET A 90 -31.23 0.58 -12.70
N ARG A 91 -31.34 0.09 -13.94
CA ARG A 91 -32.34 -0.91 -14.31
C ARG A 91 -32.01 -2.28 -13.71
N ASP A 92 -30.74 -2.65 -13.64
CA ASP A 92 -30.30 -3.91 -13.06
C ASP A 92 -30.53 -3.93 -11.55
N ASP A 93 -30.22 -2.83 -10.88
CA ASP A 93 -30.50 -2.63 -9.46
C ASP A 93 -32.00 -2.63 -9.16
N TRP A 94 -32.80 -1.91 -9.95
CA TRP A 94 -34.26 -1.94 -9.84
C TRP A 94 -34.84 -3.35 -10.01
N LEU A 95 -34.35 -4.11 -10.99
CA LEU A 95 -34.76 -5.49 -11.21
C LEU A 95 -34.32 -6.42 -10.08
N ALA A 96 -33.14 -6.18 -9.51
CA ALA A 96 -32.63 -6.95 -8.38
C ALA A 96 -33.48 -6.68 -7.12
N GLY A 97 -33.82 -5.41 -6.87
CA GLY A 97 -34.75 -5.01 -5.81
C GLY A 97 -36.13 -5.66 -5.97
N MET A 98 -36.69 -5.65 -7.19
CA MET A 98 -37.96 -6.34 -7.46
C MET A 98 -37.87 -7.85 -7.22
N GLN A 99 -36.79 -8.50 -7.66
CA GLN A 99 -36.59 -9.92 -7.45
C GLN A 99 -36.45 -10.25 -5.96
N ALA A 100 -35.73 -9.41 -5.21
CA ALA A 100 -35.59 -9.53 -3.77
C ALA A 100 -36.95 -9.37 -3.06
N ASP A 101 -37.76 -8.38 -3.45
CA ASP A 101 -39.11 -8.17 -2.92
C ASP A 101 -40.05 -9.35 -3.21
N GLU A 102 -40.01 -9.90 -4.44
CA GLU A 102 -40.79 -11.08 -4.81
C GLU A 102 -40.36 -12.32 -4.03
N ALA A 103 -39.04 -12.55 -3.91
CA ALA A 103 -38.48 -13.66 -3.16
C ALA A 103 -38.84 -13.54 -1.66
N ARG A 104 -38.76 -12.32 -1.12
CA ARG A 104 -39.11 -12.00 0.26
C ARG A 104 -40.60 -12.21 0.53
N GLN A 105 -41.48 -11.77 -0.36
CA GLN A 105 -42.91 -12.02 -0.23
C GLN A 105 -43.23 -13.52 -0.33
N ALA A 106 -42.58 -14.23 -1.26
CA ALA A 106 -42.72 -15.68 -1.38
C ALA A 106 -42.21 -16.43 -0.14
N TRP A 107 -41.15 -15.92 0.50
CA TRP A 107 -40.64 -16.41 1.77
C TRP A 107 -41.65 -16.16 2.89
N MET A 108 -42.19 -14.93 3.01
CA MET A 108 -43.20 -14.59 4.03
C MET A 108 -44.47 -15.45 3.91
N ASP A 109 -44.93 -15.71 2.68
CA ASP A 109 -46.09 -16.58 2.42
C ASP A 109 -45.82 -18.03 2.85
N GLN A 110 -44.61 -18.53 2.61
CA GLN A 110 -44.18 -19.86 3.06
C GLN A 110 -44.05 -19.92 4.58
N TYR A 111 -43.45 -18.89 5.18
CA TYR A 111 -43.28 -18.78 6.62
C TYR A 111 -44.64 -18.72 7.34
N GLU A 112 -45.60 -17.91 6.85
CA GLU A 112 -46.95 -17.84 7.42
C GLU A 112 -47.75 -19.15 7.21
N SER A 113 -47.50 -19.87 6.11
CA SER A 113 -48.06 -21.21 5.88
C SER A 113 -47.52 -22.25 6.87
N ALA A 114 -46.22 -22.18 7.17
CA ALA A 114 -45.54 -23.05 8.14
C ALA A 114 -45.85 -22.65 9.60
N HIS A 115 -46.06 -21.36 9.86
CA HIS A 115 -46.33 -20.76 11.16
C HIS A 115 -47.60 -19.89 11.12
N PRO A 116 -48.80 -20.50 11.06
CA PRO A 116 -50.04 -19.75 10.89
C PRO A 116 -50.28 -18.71 11.99
N GLY A 117 -50.42 -17.46 11.58
CA GLY A 117 -50.67 -16.31 12.45
C GLY A 117 -49.43 -15.59 12.94
N ALA A 118 -48.21 -16.05 12.63
CA ALA A 118 -46.97 -15.51 13.19
C ALA A 118 -46.71 -14.06 12.78
N LEU A 119 -46.82 -13.75 11.49
CA LEU A 119 -46.60 -12.39 10.98
C LEU A 119 -47.77 -11.46 11.35
N SER A 120 -49.00 -11.99 11.36
CA SER A 120 -50.18 -11.21 11.74
C SER A 120 -50.23 -10.86 13.23
N ALA A 121 -49.67 -11.71 14.09
CA ALA A 121 -49.60 -11.51 15.54
C ALA A 121 -48.32 -10.78 16.01
N PHE A 122 -47.41 -10.44 15.09
CA PHE A 122 -46.18 -9.70 15.37
C PHE A 122 -46.47 -8.42 16.18
N ASP A 123 -45.70 -8.18 17.25
CA ASP A 123 -45.83 -6.99 18.10
C ASP A 123 -44.64 -6.03 17.84
N PRO A 124 -44.86 -4.95 17.08
CA PRO A 124 -43.78 -4.03 16.67
C PRO A 124 -43.26 -3.23 17.86
N ASP A 125 -44.08 -2.99 18.89
CA ASP A 125 -43.67 -2.22 20.07
C ASP A 125 -42.79 -3.07 20.99
N ALA A 126 -43.07 -4.36 21.11
CA ALA A 126 -42.21 -5.30 21.84
C ALA A 126 -40.89 -5.56 21.11
N TRP A 127 -40.93 -5.69 19.78
CA TRP A 127 -39.74 -5.86 18.95
C TRP A 127 -38.78 -4.66 19.06
N PHE A 128 -39.34 -3.45 18.91
CA PHE A 128 -38.59 -2.19 19.05
C PHE A 128 -37.91 -2.06 20.42
N GLN A 129 -38.62 -2.38 21.51
CA GLN A 129 -38.06 -2.32 22.86
C GLN A 129 -36.93 -3.32 23.12
N ALA A 130 -36.89 -4.42 22.38
CA ALA A 130 -35.89 -5.47 22.57
C ALA A 130 -34.61 -5.23 21.74
N HIS A 131 -34.72 -4.60 20.57
CA HIS A 131 -33.62 -4.51 19.60
C HIS A 131 -33.09 -3.10 19.37
N TYR A 132 -33.80 -2.05 19.82
CA TYR A 132 -33.37 -0.67 19.68
C TYR A 132 -33.10 -0.06 21.05
N TYR A 133 -31.82 0.24 21.31
CA TYR A 133 -31.37 0.91 22.52
C TYR A 133 -31.34 2.42 22.28
N GLU A 134 -32.02 3.18 23.14
CA GLU A 134 -31.76 4.59 23.47
C GLU A 134 -32.76 5.68 23.01
N ASP A 135 -33.57 5.52 21.95
CA ASP A 135 -34.50 6.59 21.55
C ASP A 135 -35.98 6.36 21.91
N PRO A 136 -36.72 7.38 22.39
CA PRO A 136 -38.17 7.29 22.48
C PRO A 136 -38.71 6.94 21.09
N LYS A 137 -39.61 5.97 20.97
CA LYS A 137 -40.26 5.57 19.72
C LYS A 137 -40.67 6.75 18.81
N GLN A 138 -41.06 7.88 19.40
CA GLN A 138 -41.43 9.10 18.68
C GLN A 138 -40.25 9.82 18.00
N ALA A 139 -39.06 9.79 18.61
CA ALA A 139 -37.83 10.30 18.01
C ALA A 139 -37.39 9.41 16.85
N PHE A 140 -37.36 8.09 17.05
CA PHE A 140 -37.11 7.12 15.99
C PHE A 140 -38.09 7.27 14.81
N MET A 141 -39.41 7.31 15.09
CA MET A 141 -40.41 7.52 14.04
C MET A 141 -40.24 8.86 13.31
N ALA A 142 -39.77 9.91 13.99
CA ALA A 142 -39.52 11.21 13.35
C ALA A 142 -38.24 11.22 12.50
N GLU A 143 -37.20 10.51 12.93
CA GLU A 143 -35.94 10.36 12.21
C GLU A 143 -36.12 9.53 10.93
N TRP A 144 -36.85 8.43 11.02
CA TRP A 144 -37.10 7.51 9.90
C TRP A 144 -38.35 7.87 9.07
N GLY A 145 -38.93 9.05 9.27
CA GLY A 145 -40.08 9.54 8.48
C GLY A 145 -41.38 8.73 8.63
N LEU A 146 -41.53 7.96 9.71
CA LEU A 146 -42.65 7.07 9.96
C LEU A 146 -43.84 7.85 10.55
N GLU A 147 -44.68 8.44 9.69
CA GLU A 147 -45.76 9.34 10.10
C GLU A 147 -46.94 8.64 10.83
N THR A 148 -47.06 7.32 10.71
CA THR A 148 -48.20 6.55 11.25
C THR A 148 -47.77 5.31 12.01
N GLN A 149 -48.65 4.82 12.90
CA GLN A 149 -48.43 3.56 13.61
C GLN A 149 -48.40 2.35 12.66
N ASP A 150 -49.12 2.41 11.54
CA ASP A 150 -49.10 1.36 10.53
C ASP A 150 -47.76 1.35 9.78
N ALA A 151 -47.23 2.53 9.39
CA ALA A 151 -45.89 2.64 8.81
C ALA A 151 -44.79 2.15 9.77
N PHE A 152 -44.92 2.45 11.07
CA PHE A 152 -44.03 1.91 12.09
C PHE A 152 -44.14 0.39 12.23
N ARG A 153 -45.37 -0.15 12.17
CA ARG A 153 -45.59 -1.59 12.19
C ARG A 153 -44.92 -2.27 11.01
N ASP A 154 -45.09 -1.74 9.80
CA ASP A 154 -44.55 -2.34 8.58
C ASP A 154 -43.01 -2.29 8.57
N PHE A 155 -42.42 -1.18 9.01
CA PHE A 155 -40.97 -1.07 9.19
C PHE A 155 -40.43 -2.12 10.18
N MET A 156 -41.04 -2.23 11.36
CA MET A 156 -40.61 -3.20 12.38
C MET A 156 -40.86 -4.64 11.93
N LEU A 157 -41.94 -4.89 11.19
CA LEU A 157 -42.21 -6.20 10.63
C LEU A 157 -41.15 -6.55 9.58
N ASN A 158 -40.66 -5.56 8.83
CA ASN A 158 -39.63 -5.79 7.86
C ASN A 158 -38.31 -6.20 8.52
N ASP A 159 -37.85 -5.43 9.49
CA ASP A 159 -36.65 -5.73 10.28
C ASP A 159 -36.74 -7.13 10.95
N TYR A 160 -37.92 -7.47 11.47
CA TYR A 160 -38.19 -8.81 12.02
C TYR A 160 -38.10 -9.92 10.97
N VAL A 161 -38.68 -9.73 9.78
CA VAL A 161 -38.61 -10.70 8.69
C VAL A 161 -37.18 -10.88 8.19
N ASP A 162 -36.42 -9.79 8.05
CA ASP A 162 -35.03 -9.85 7.61
C ASP A 162 -34.16 -10.59 8.63
N THR A 163 -34.44 -10.41 9.93
CA THR A 163 -33.82 -11.20 11.00
C THR A 163 -34.13 -12.70 10.86
N LEU A 164 -35.37 -13.06 10.50
CA LEU A 164 -35.74 -14.47 10.30
C LEU A 164 -35.09 -15.08 9.05
N ILE A 165 -35.02 -14.32 7.96
CA ILE A 165 -34.32 -14.74 6.73
C ILE A 165 -32.84 -14.97 7.04
N ALA A 166 -32.18 -14.02 7.70
CA ALA A 166 -30.78 -14.15 8.09
C ALA A 166 -30.54 -15.36 9.00
N GLN A 167 -31.48 -15.70 9.90
CA GLN A 167 -31.40 -16.91 10.71
C GLN A 167 -31.51 -18.19 9.88
N GLU A 168 -32.38 -18.23 8.87
CA GLU A 168 -32.53 -19.39 7.98
C GLU A 168 -31.31 -19.56 7.06
N GLU A 169 -30.82 -18.47 6.46
CA GLU A 169 -29.59 -18.45 5.65
C GLU A 169 -28.37 -18.89 6.46
N ARG A 170 -28.26 -18.40 7.70
CA ARG A 170 -27.21 -18.83 8.62
C ARG A 170 -27.32 -20.33 8.93
N GLN A 171 -28.53 -20.84 9.17
CA GLN A 171 -28.71 -22.27 9.41
C GLN A 171 -28.35 -23.10 8.17
N ALA A 172 -28.68 -22.63 6.97
CA ALA A 172 -28.28 -23.27 5.71
C ALA A 172 -26.75 -23.28 5.56
N MET A 173 -26.07 -22.17 5.87
CA MET A 173 -24.60 -22.07 5.87
C MET A 173 -23.97 -23.06 6.87
N LEU A 174 -24.52 -23.17 8.08
CA LEU A 174 -24.05 -24.14 9.08
C LEU A 174 -24.27 -25.59 8.62
N ASP A 175 -25.41 -25.89 8.00
CA ASP A 175 -25.72 -27.22 7.49
C ASP A 175 -24.80 -27.61 6.31
N GLU A 176 -24.51 -26.66 5.42
CA GLU A 176 -23.54 -26.83 4.33
C GLU A 176 -22.13 -27.03 4.86
N PHE A 177 -21.71 -26.22 5.83
CA PHE A 177 -20.41 -26.36 6.48
C PHE A 177 -20.28 -27.70 7.21
N GLU A 178 -21.31 -28.15 7.95
CA GLU A 178 -21.31 -29.46 8.61
C GLU A 178 -21.27 -30.61 7.59
N ALA A 179 -21.93 -30.45 6.43
CA ALA A 179 -21.86 -31.43 5.36
C ALA A 179 -20.46 -31.54 4.75
N ALA A 180 -19.77 -30.41 4.58
CA ALA A 180 -18.38 -30.35 4.09
C ALA A 180 -17.35 -30.79 5.14
N HIS A 181 -17.61 -30.49 6.43
CA HIS A 181 -16.71 -30.71 7.55
C HIS A 181 -17.42 -31.44 8.72
N PRO A 182 -17.76 -32.74 8.57
CA PRO A 182 -18.57 -33.44 9.57
C PRO A 182 -17.94 -33.50 10.96
N GLY A 183 -18.68 -33.05 11.97
CA GLY A 183 -18.32 -33.09 13.38
C GLY A 183 -17.50 -31.89 13.87
N VAL A 184 -17.17 -30.92 13.01
CA VAL A 184 -16.39 -29.73 13.39
C VAL A 184 -17.23 -28.79 14.26
N ILE A 185 -18.46 -28.46 13.85
CA ILE A 185 -19.35 -27.58 14.65
C ILE A 185 -19.62 -28.22 16.02
N ALA A 186 -19.85 -29.54 16.04
CA ALA A 186 -20.12 -30.28 17.28
C ALA A 186 -18.93 -30.30 18.25
N ALA A 187 -17.70 -30.28 17.74
CA ALA A 187 -16.47 -30.26 18.53
C ALA A 187 -15.98 -28.86 18.88
N PHE A 188 -16.60 -27.81 18.32
CA PHE A 188 -16.16 -26.43 18.48
C PHE A 188 -16.27 -25.95 19.94
N ASP A 189 -15.15 -25.41 20.44
CA ASP A 189 -15.00 -24.81 21.75
C ASP A 189 -14.69 -23.32 21.57
N ALA A 190 -15.70 -22.48 21.81
CA ALA A 190 -15.60 -21.03 21.63
C ALA A 190 -14.61 -20.37 22.59
N ASP A 191 -14.45 -20.89 23.81
CA ASP A 191 -13.51 -20.35 24.78
C ASP A 191 -12.06 -20.63 24.35
N ALA A 192 -11.79 -21.87 23.93
CA ALA A 192 -10.48 -22.24 23.42
C ALA A 192 -10.12 -21.47 22.14
N TYR A 193 -11.06 -21.32 21.22
CA TYR A 193 -10.87 -20.55 19.99
C TYR A 193 -10.57 -19.07 20.27
N PHE A 194 -11.30 -18.47 21.23
CA PHE A 194 -11.08 -17.09 21.63
C PHE A 194 -9.69 -16.89 22.28
N GLU A 195 -9.27 -17.78 23.17
CA GLU A 195 -7.94 -17.71 23.80
C GLU A 195 -6.80 -17.80 22.77
N GLU A 196 -6.96 -18.62 21.73
CA GLU A 196 -5.96 -18.80 20.69
C GLU A 196 -5.90 -17.63 19.70
N ASN A 197 -7.05 -17.22 19.16
CA ASN A 197 -7.11 -16.28 18.03
C ASN A 197 -7.24 -14.80 18.46
N TYR A 198 -7.69 -14.54 19.69
CA TYR A 198 -7.85 -13.18 20.23
C TYR A 198 -6.86 -12.88 21.36
N SER A 199 -5.69 -13.52 21.36
CA SER A 199 -4.62 -13.28 22.35
C SER A 199 -4.09 -11.83 22.39
N TRP A 200 -4.35 -11.04 21.33
CA TRP A 200 -4.08 -9.60 21.27
C TRP A 200 -5.08 -8.75 22.07
N TRP A 201 -6.26 -9.29 22.41
CA TRP A 201 -7.29 -8.62 23.19
C TRP A 201 -6.99 -8.71 24.69
N SER A 202 -6.64 -7.58 25.29
CA SER A 202 -6.24 -7.53 26.71
C SER A 202 -7.40 -7.50 27.72
N GLY A 203 -8.64 -7.24 27.26
CA GLY A 203 -9.82 -7.10 28.12
C GLY A 203 -10.42 -8.41 28.61
N GLY A 204 -10.03 -9.55 28.03
CA GLY A 204 -10.65 -10.84 28.28
C GLY A 204 -12.08 -10.96 27.70
N LYS A 205 -12.68 -12.15 27.84
CA LYS A 205 -13.97 -12.51 27.26
C LYS A 205 -15.12 -11.58 27.64
N GLU A 206 -15.29 -11.28 28.93
CA GLU A 206 -16.41 -10.45 29.41
C GLU A 206 -16.35 -9.02 28.84
N ASP A 207 -15.14 -8.48 28.65
CA ASP A 207 -14.95 -7.16 28.06
C ASP A 207 -15.19 -7.18 26.54
N TYR A 208 -14.77 -8.26 25.87
CA TYR A 208 -15.04 -8.50 24.45
C TYR A 208 -16.54 -8.63 24.18
N MET A 209 -17.26 -9.43 24.97
CA MET A 209 -18.71 -9.58 24.86
C MET A 209 -19.43 -8.24 25.03
N ARG A 210 -18.99 -7.39 25.95
CA ARG A 210 -19.55 -6.04 26.10
C ARG A 210 -19.22 -5.12 24.92
N TRP A 211 -18.04 -5.27 24.33
CA TRP A 211 -17.62 -4.46 23.18
C TRP A 211 -18.39 -4.84 21.91
N MET A 212 -18.65 -6.13 21.71
CA MET A 212 -19.43 -6.68 20.58
C MET A 212 -20.94 -6.69 20.81
N ASP A 213 -21.42 -6.16 21.94
CA ASP A 213 -22.84 -6.18 22.35
C ASP A 213 -23.47 -7.58 22.40
N LEU A 214 -22.68 -8.58 22.84
CA LEU A 214 -23.11 -9.97 22.99
C LEU A 214 -23.72 -10.17 24.39
N ALA A 215 -25.04 -10.27 24.45
CA ALA A 215 -25.80 -10.27 25.69
C ALA A 215 -25.75 -11.60 26.46
N ALA A 216 -25.53 -12.72 25.76
CA ALA A 216 -25.50 -14.05 26.34
C ALA A 216 -24.28 -14.89 25.90
N GLU A 217 -23.99 -15.91 26.70
CA GLU A 217 -22.95 -16.91 26.41
C GLU A 217 -23.18 -17.64 25.07
N GLU A 218 -24.44 -17.84 24.70
CA GLU A 218 -24.77 -18.46 23.41
C GLU A 218 -24.44 -17.53 22.24
N ASP A 219 -24.67 -16.22 22.38
CA ASP A 219 -24.33 -15.22 21.37
C ASP A 219 -22.81 -15.15 21.16
N PHE A 220 -22.05 -15.27 22.26
CA PHE A 220 -20.59 -15.41 22.19
C PHE A 220 -20.15 -16.67 21.46
N ARG A 221 -20.72 -17.82 21.82
CA ARG A 221 -20.39 -19.09 21.16
C ARG A 221 -20.67 -19.03 19.66
N GLN A 222 -21.79 -18.41 19.30
CA GLN A 222 -22.24 -18.21 17.93
C GLN A 222 -21.31 -17.27 17.16
N ALA A 223 -20.94 -16.11 17.74
CA ALA A 223 -20.00 -15.19 17.11
C ALA A 223 -18.63 -15.85 16.84
N MET A 224 -18.12 -16.65 17.79
CA MET A 224 -16.86 -17.37 17.60
C MET A 224 -16.96 -18.47 16.55
N LEU A 225 -18.10 -19.14 16.45
CA LEU A 225 -18.32 -20.15 15.43
C LEU A 225 -18.38 -19.54 14.03
N ASP A 226 -19.07 -18.41 13.89
CA ASP A 226 -19.19 -17.69 12.62
C ASP A 226 -17.83 -17.15 12.17
N ASP A 227 -17.02 -16.60 13.08
CA ASP A 227 -15.64 -16.17 12.81
C ASP A 227 -14.74 -17.34 12.38
N MET A 228 -14.84 -18.50 13.05
CA MET A 228 -14.09 -19.69 12.66
C MET A 228 -14.47 -20.16 11.25
N ILE A 229 -15.76 -20.24 10.93
CA ILE A 229 -16.22 -20.66 9.60
C ILE A 229 -15.74 -19.68 8.53
N TYR A 230 -15.83 -18.38 8.80
CA TYR A 230 -15.33 -17.33 7.92
C TYR A 230 -13.81 -17.43 7.72
N SER A 231 -13.05 -17.66 8.79
CA SER A 231 -11.60 -17.85 8.73
C SER A 231 -11.22 -19.08 7.89
N MET A 232 -11.94 -20.19 8.06
CA MET A 232 -11.71 -21.41 7.29
C MET A 232 -12.06 -21.24 5.82
N SER A 233 -13.17 -20.58 5.49
CA SER A 233 -13.55 -20.32 4.09
C SER A 233 -12.56 -19.37 3.41
N TRP A 234 -12.12 -18.32 4.12
CA TRP A 234 -11.09 -17.39 3.64
C TRP A 234 -9.74 -18.10 3.42
N SER A 235 -9.34 -18.98 4.34
CA SER A 235 -8.14 -19.79 4.18
C SER A 235 -8.23 -20.73 2.98
N GLN A 236 -9.38 -21.39 2.77
CA GLN A 236 -9.59 -22.27 1.62
C GLN A 236 -9.53 -21.49 0.31
N SER A 237 -10.20 -20.33 0.24
CA SER A 237 -10.14 -19.43 -0.92
C SER A 237 -8.71 -19.02 -1.22
N TRP A 238 -7.94 -18.64 -0.20
CA TRP A 238 -6.52 -18.30 -0.37
C TRP A 238 -5.69 -19.49 -0.88
N GLU A 239 -5.93 -20.71 -0.36
CA GLU A 239 -5.26 -21.91 -0.85
C GLU A 239 -5.60 -22.21 -2.32
N ASP A 240 -6.86 -22.02 -2.72
CA ASP A 240 -7.32 -22.22 -4.08
C ASP A 240 -6.67 -21.20 -5.03
N THR A 241 -6.69 -19.91 -4.69
CA THR A 241 -5.99 -18.85 -5.46
C THR A 241 -4.50 -19.17 -5.58
N ARG A 242 -3.85 -19.53 -4.48
CA ARG A 242 -2.43 -19.92 -4.51
C ARG A 242 -2.20 -21.14 -5.41
N ASN A 243 -3.07 -22.14 -5.36
CA ASN A 243 -2.95 -23.35 -6.19
C ASN A 243 -3.14 -23.03 -7.68
N GLU A 244 -4.09 -22.16 -8.02
CA GLU A 244 -4.28 -21.66 -9.38
C GLU A 244 -3.04 -20.92 -9.90
N GLU A 245 -2.41 -20.11 -9.06
CA GLU A 245 -1.17 -19.41 -9.41
C GLU A 245 0.02 -20.35 -9.56
N ILE A 246 0.16 -21.35 -8.69
CA ILE A 246 1.16 -22.42 -8.85
C ILE A 246 1.00 -23.06 -10.22
N LEU A 247 -0.23 -23.37 -10.62
CA LEU A 247 -0.52 -23.94 -11.95
C LEU A 247 -0.20 -22.96 -13.08
N ALA A 248 -0.57 -21.68 -12.94
CA ALA A 248 -0.33 -20.65 -13.94
C ALA A 248 1.18 -20.44 -14.20
N MET A 249 2.00 -20.54 -13.15
CA MET A 249 3.47 -20.46 -13.25
C MET A 249 4.14 -21.79 -13.65
N GLY A 250 3.36 -22.83 -13.94
CA GLY A 250 3.84 -24.14 -14.43
C GLY A 250 4.24 -25.14 -13.34
N GLY A 251 3.89 -24.87 -12.08
CA GLY A 251 4.12 -25.75 -10.94
C GLY A 251 3.03 -26.80 -10.75
N VAL A 252 3.16 -27.59 -9.69
CA VAL A 252 2.18 -28.61 -9.30
C VAL A 252 1.79 -28.39 -7.84
N PRO A 253 0.52 -28.03 -7.54
CA PRO A 253 0.07 -27.82 -6.16
C PRO A 253 0.34 -29.02 -5.25
N GLY A 254 0.80 -28.75 -4.04
CA GLY A 254 1.12 -29.76 -3.04
C GLY A 254 2.44 -30.53 -3.27
N GLN A 255 3.25 -30.15 -4.27
CA GLN A 255 4.62 -30.67 -4.43
C GLN A 255 5.64 -29.60 -4.05
N LEU A 256 6.81 -30.05 -3.58
CA LEU A 256 7.94 -29.14 -3.36
C LEU A 256 8.34 -28.51 -4.70
N GLY A 257 8.23 -27.19 -4.77
CA GLY A 257 8.53 -26.43 -5.97
C GLY A 257 9.99 -25.99 -6.06
N VAL A 258 10.47 -25.82 -7.29
CA VAL A 258 11.68 -25.06 -7.58
C VAL A 258 11.38 -24.11 -8.69
N MET A 259 11.57 -22.82 -8.44
CA MET A 259 11.28 -21.74 -9.38
C MET A 259 12.58 -21.05 -9.77
N VAL A 260 12.72 -20.71 -11.05
CA VAL A 260 13.80 -19.86 -11.58
C VAL A 260 13.13 -18.69 -12.27
N ASP A 261 13.43 -17.47 -11.82
CA ASP A 261 12.98 -16.22 -12.46
C ASP A 261 11.46 -16.23 -12.78
N GLY A 262 10.64 -16.55 -11.77
CA GLY A 262 9.18 -16.58 -11.87
C GLY A 262 8.57 -17.84 -12.51
N THR A 263 9.38 -18.80 -12.97
CA THR A 263 8.90 -20.01 -13.66
C THR A 263 9.26 -21.29 -12.91
N TYR A 264 8.30 -22.21 -12.71
CA TYR A 264 8.58 -23.50 -12.08
C TYR A 264 9.37 -24.44 -13.01
N LEU A 265 10.38 -25.10 -12.44
CA LEU A 265 11.13 -26.15 -13.11
C LEU A 265 10.35 -27.47 -13.11
N SER A 266 10.37 -28.13 -14.27
CA SER A 266 9.84 -29.49 -14.40
C SER A 266 10.93 -30.52 -14.12
N PHE A 267 10.62 -31.49 -13.26
CA PHE A 267 11.51 -32.60 -12.92
C PHE A 267 10.99 -33.94 -13.47
N PRO A 268 11.88 -34.91 -13.78
CA PRO A 268 11.46 -36.26 -14.13
C PRO A 268 10.60 -36.87 -13.01
N GLN A 269 9.52 -37.58 -13.36
CA GLN A 269 8.61 -38.17 -12.36
C GLN A 269 9.29 -39.18 -11.43
N ASP A 270 10.33 -39.88 -11.91
CA ASP A 270 11.13 -40.81 -11.11
C ASP A 270 12.22 -40.11 -10.27
N LYS A 271 12.38 -38.79 -10.44
CA LYS A 271 13.34 -37.96 -9.72
C LYS A 271 12.76 -36.59 -9.30
N PRO A 272 11.68 -36.57 -8.49
CA PRO A 272 11.12 -35.32 -7.99
C PRO A 272 12.07 -34.62 -7.02
N PRO A 273 11.96 -33.30 -6.84
CA PRO A 273 12.72 -32.59 -5.82
C PRO A 273 12.24 -33.01 -4.42
N TYR A 274 13.14 -33.00 -3.44
CA TYR A 274 12.81 -33.30 -2.04
C TYR A 274 13.69 -32.50 -1.08
N ALA A 275 13.24 -32.35 0.16
CA ALA A 275 14.01 -31.69 1.22
C ALA A 275 14.25 -32.64 2.39
N VAL A 276 15.46 -32.59 2.96
CA VAL A 276 15.83 -33.31 4.19
C VAL A 276 16.80 -32.45 4.99
N ASP A 277 16.58 -32.36 6.31
CA ASP A 277 17.42 -31.57 7.24
C ASP A 277 17.67 -30.12 6.79
N GLY A 278 16.65 -29.48 6.19
CA GLY A 278 16.73 -28.10 5.69
C GLY A 278 17.49 -27.93 4.37
N VAL A 279 17.86 -29.03 3.69
CA VAL A 279 18.53 -29.01 2.39
C VAL A 279 17.62 -29.57 1.30
N THR A 280 17.41 -28.78 0.24
CA THR A 280 16.69 -29.22 -0.95
C THR A 280 17.62 -29.91 -1.94
N TYR A 281 17.25 -31.11 -2.37
CA TYR A 281 17.94 -31.92 -3.36
C TYR A 281 17.11 -32.01 -4.64
N VAL A 282 17.78 -31.82 -5.78
CA VAL A 282 17.13 -31.86 -7.10
C VAL A 282 17.92 -32.69 -8.11
N CYS A 283 17.26 -33.11 -9.18
CA CYS A 283 17.91 -33.77 -10.30
C CYS A 283 18.96 -32.86 -10.93
N ALA A 284 20.22 -33.30 -10.96
CA ALA A 284 21.34 -32.49 -11.44
C ALA A 284 21.19 -32.08 -12.91
N ASP A 285 20.69 -32.98 -13.77
CA ASP A 285 20.50 -32.67 -15.19
C ASP A 285 19.45 -31.58 -15.41
N ALA A 286 18.35 -31.61 -14.65
CA ALA A 286 17.29 -30.62 -14.75
C ALA A 286 17.77 -29.25 -14.23
N LEU A 287 18.47 -29.23 -13.09
CA LEU A 287 19.04 -28.00 -12.53
C LEU A 287 20.10 -27.40 -13.46
N ASN A 288 21.09 -28.20 -13.90
CA ASN A 288 22.15 -27.75 -14.79
C ASN A 288 21.61 -27.16 -16.10
N ALA A 289 20.54 -27.75 -16.65
CA ALA A 289 19.87 -27.23 -17.84
C ALA A 289 19.19 -25.87 -17.59
N ALA A 290 18.64 -25.66 -16.40
CA ALA A 290 17.93 -24.43 -16.04
C ALA A 290 18.86 -23.26 -15.74
N ILE A 291 19.89 -23.48 -14.91
CA ILE A 291 20.75 -22.41 -14.38
C ILE A 291 22.16 -22.38 -14.99
N GLY A 292 22.41 -23.14 -16.06
CA GLY A 292 23.70 -23.19 -16.74
C GLY A 292 24.86 -23.73 -15.89
N SER A 293 24.56 -24.45 -14.81
CA SER A 293 25.57 -25.02 -13.90
C SER A 293 26.15 -26.33 -14.43
N SER A 294 27.22 -26.80 -13.80
CA SER A 294 27.91 -28.06 -14.16
C SER A 294 28.05 -28.99 -12.96
N ALA A 295 27.10 -28.92 -12.03
CA ALA A 295 27.16 -29.70 -10.81
C ALA A 295 26.98 -31.19 -11.12
N SER A 296 27.93 -32.01 -10.67
CA SER A 296 27.84 -33.45 -10.80
C SER A 296 26.98 -34.02 -9.67
N GLY A 297 25.85 -34.65 -10.02
CA GLY A 297 25.02 -35.35 -9.03
C GLY A 297 25.76 -36.52 -8.35
N GLY A 298 25.24 -36.94 -7.20
CA GLY A 298 25.67 -38.15 -6.51
C GLY A 298 25.40 -39.42 -7.31
N ALA A 299 25.61 -40.59 -6.71
CA ALA A 299 25.36 -41.88 -7.37
C ALA A 299 23.88 -42.08 -7.80
N ASP A 300 22.97 -41.32 -7.19
CA ASP A 300 21.53 -41.23 -7.48
C ASP A 300 21.17 -40.13 -8.51
N GLY A 301 22.14 -39.27 -8.85
CA GLY A 301 21.96 -38.13 -9.77
C GLY A 301 21.33 -36.89 -9.14
N TYR A 302 21.26 -36.82 -7.81
CA TYR A 302 20.79 -35.64 -7.08
C TYR A 302 21.95 -34.73 -6.66
N VAL A 303 21.66 -33.43 -6.51
CA VAL A 303 22.61 -32.40 -6.06
C VAL A 303 21.94 -31.48 -5.03
N PRO A 304 22.67 -31.00 -3.99
CA PRO A 304 22.19 -29.91 -3.14
C PRO A 304 21.94 -28.65 -3.98
N LEU A 305 20.69 -28.20 -4.03
CA LEU A 305 20.27 -27.12 -4.91
C LEU A 305 21.00 -25.81 -4.59
N ARG A 306 21.06 -25.44 -3.31
CA ARG A 306 21.57 -24.13 -2.88
C ARG A 306 23.02 -23.91 -3.30
N ASP A 307 23.91 -24.87 -3.01
CA ASP A 307 25.33 -24.75 -3.34
C ASP A 307 25.55 -24.63 -4.86
N ALA A 308 24.80 -25.42 -5.64
CA ALA A 308 24.87 -25.38 -7.10
C ALA A 308 24.33 -24.07 -7.69
N ALA A 309 23.24 -23.54 -7.15
CA ALA A 309 22.63 -22.29 -7.57
C ALA A 309 23.50 -21.07 -7.23
N VAL A 310 24.00 -20.99 -5.99
CA VAL A 310 24.91 -19.91 -5.56
C VAL A 310 26.21 -19.94 -6.37
N ALA A 311 26.77 -21.12 -6.64
CA ALA A 311 27.96 -21.24 -7.50
C ALA A 311 27.71 -20.81 -8.95
N ALA A 312 26.46 -20.86 -9.42
CA ALA A 312 26.04 -20.36 -10.72
C ALA A 312 25.68 -18.86 -10.71
N GLY A 313 25.69 -18.20 -9.53
CA GLY A 313 25.41 -16.77 -9.39
C GLY A 313 23.96 -16.43 -9.01
N TYR A 314 23.13 -17.42 -8.67
CA TYR A 314 21.74 -17.20 -8.26
C TYR A 314 21.62 -16.91 -6.77
N GLU A 315 20.68 -16.02 -6.43
CA GLU A 315 20.18 -15.87 -5.07
C GLU A 315 19.10 -16.94 -4.79
N VAL A 316 19.04 -17.44 -3.56
CA VAL A 316 18.22 -18.60 -3.19
C VAL A 316 17.34 -18.28 -1.99
N PHE A 317 16.03 -18.36 -2.17
CA PHE A 317 15.02 -18.07 -1.16
C PHE A 317 14.10 -19.28 -0.93
N TRP A 318 13.47 -19.33 0.24
CA TRP A 318 12.40 -20.28 0.56
C TRP A 318 11.09 -19.52 0.71
N ASP A 319 10.11 -19.86 -0.10
CA ASP A 319 8.73 -19.39 0.06
C ASP A 319 7.91 -20.45 0.78
N ASP A 320 7.46 -20.13 1.99
CA ASP A 320 6.73 -21.07 2.84
C ASP A 320 5.29 -21.29 2.35
N ALA A 321 4.63 -20.21 1.93
CA ALA A 321 3.26 -20.22 1.42
C ALA A 321 3.16 -21.14 0.19
N TYR A 322 4.12 -21.05 -0.73
CA TYR A 322 4.17 -21.84 -1.96
C TYR A 322 4.97 -23.15 -1.82
N GLN A 323 5.57 -23.43 -0.66
CA GLN A 323 6.49 -24.56 -0.44
C GLN A 323 7.56 -24.71 -1.53
N THR A 324 8.18 -23.58 -1.90
CA THR A 324 8.97 -23.47 -3.12
C THR A 324 10.34 -22.85 -2.85
N VAL A 325 11.38 -23.45 -3.44
CA VAL A 325 12.70 -22.82 -3.51
C VAL A 325 12.72 -21.87 -4.71
N VAL A 326 12.97 -20.59 -4.47
CA VAL A 326 13.01 -19.55 -5.50
C VAL A 326 14.45 -19.17 -5.81
N LEU A 327 14.82 -19.25 -7.09
CA LEU A 327 16.12 -18.89 -7.63
C LEU A 327 16.00 -17.63 -8.47
N LEU A 328 16.78 -16.60 -8.15
CA LEU A 328 16.76 -15.32 -8.87
C LEU A 328 18.14 -15.01 -9.48
N ASP A 329 18.17 -14.77 -10.80
CA ASP A 329 19.35 -14.23 -11.48
C ASP A 329 19.37 -12.70 -11.37
N ARG A 330 19.88 -12.21 -10.24
CA ARG A 330 20.04 -10.78 -10.00
C ARG A 330 20.86 -10.08 -11.08
N ALA A 331 21.96 -10.69 -11.54
CA ALA A 331 22.83 -10.08 -12.54
C ALA A 331 22.16 -10.02 -13.92
N GLY A 332 21.47 -11.10 -14.30
CA GLY A 332 20.67 -11.19 -15.51
C GLY A 332 19.55 -10.15 -15.54
N PHE A 333 18.73 -10.08 -14.48
CA PHE A 333 17.66 -9.08 -14.37
C PHE A 333 18.19 -7.65 -14.48
N ILE A 334 19.27 -7.32 -13.77
CA ILE A 334 19.87 -5.98 -13.82
C ILE A 334 20.34 -5.66 -15.24
N ALA A 335 21.01 -6.61 -15.92
CA ALA A 335 21.51 -6.42 -17.27
C ALA A 335 20.39 -6.26 -18.31
N GLU A 336 19.33 -7.06 -18.21
CA GLU A 336 18.16 -6.97 -19.09
C GLU A 336 17.41 -5.66 -18.89
N THR A 337 17.20 -5.25 -17.64
CA THR A 337 16.60 -3.95 -17.32
C THR A 337 17.48 -2.82 -17.85
N ASP A 338 18.78 -2.84 -17.57
CA ASP A 338 19.70 -1.77 -18.00
C ASP A 338 19.82 -1.61 -19.51
N ALA A 339 19.57 -2.66 -20.29
CA ALA A 339 19.51 -2.60 -21.74
C ALA A 339 18.40 -1.67 -22.27
N ARG A 340 17.37 -1.39 -21.45
CA ARG A 340 16.26 -0.49 -21.77
C ARG A 340 16.47 0.95 -21.27
N PHE A 341 17.54 1.21 -20.53
CA PHE A 341 17.80 2.52 -19.88
C PHE A 341 19.20 3.06 -20.13
N THR A 342 19.77 2.84 -21.32
CA THR A 342 21.12 3.30 -21.68
C THR A 342 21.29 4.82 -21.56
N VAL A 343 20.25 5.61 -21.83
CA VAL A 343 20.27 7.07 -21.75
C VAL A 343 20.42 7.56 -20.30
N LEU A 344 19.62 7.00 -19.39
CA LEU A 344 19.67 7.32 -17.96
C LEU A 344 20.93 6.74 -17.30
N ASN A 345 21.31 5.51 -17.64
CA ASN A 345 22.51 4.86 -17.13
C ASN A 345 23.79 5.61 -17.50
N ARG A 346 23.82 6.29 -18.66
CA ARG A 346 24.93 7.20 -19.01
C ARG A 346 25.04 8.38 -18.03
N ALA A 347 23.92 8.95 -17.57
CA ALA A 347 23.93 10.03 -16.60
C ALA A 347 24.40 9.54 -15.22
N LEU A 348 23.89 8.39 -14.78
CA LEU A 348 24.30 7.76 -13.51
C LEU A 348 25.80 7.42 -13.51
N ALA A 349 26.33 6.89 -14.63
CA ALA A 349 27.75 6.62 -14.78
C ALA A 349 28.61 7.89 -14.70
N ALA A 350 28.12 9.03 -15.19
CA ALA A 350 28.82 10.32 -15.07
C ALA A 350 28.88 10.85 -13.63
N TRP A 351 28.05 10.32 -12.73
CA TRP A 351 28.01 10.69 -11.31
C TRP A 351 28.73 9.68 -10.40
N ALA A 352 29.28 8.60 -10.96
CA ALA A 352 29.99 7.57 -10.22
C ALA A 352 31.24 8.13 -9.50
N PRO A 353 31.64 7.54 -8.36
CA PRO A 353 32.83 7.97 -7.65
C PRO A 353 34.05 7.63 -8.49
N GLU A 354 35.06 8.48 -8.44
CA GLU A 354 36.40 8.06 -8.78
C GLU A 354 36.99 7.27 -7.61
N ASP A 355 37.53 6.09 -7.90
CA ASP A 355 38.19 5.24 -6.92
C ASP A 355 39.31 5.98 -6.18
N GLY A 356 39.36 5.79 -4.87
CA GLY A 356 40.39 6.37 -4.00
C GLY A 356 40.28 7.88 -3.79
N LYS A 357 39.18 8.52 -4.18
CA LYS A 357 38.89 9.93 -3.87
C LYS A 357 37.98 10.08 -2.67
N ASN A 358 38.16 11.20 -1.96
CA ASN A 358 37.22 11.66 -0.96
C ASN A 358 36.34 12.77 -1.53
N TYR A 359 35.11 12.83 -1.07
CA TYR A 359 34.09 13.76 -1.54
C TYR A 359 33.50 14.55 -0.38
N GLN A 360 33.30 15.84 -0.59
CA GLN A 360 32.49 16.69 0.26
C GLN A 360 31.20 17.02 -0.46
N SER A 361 30.07 16.71 0.16
CA SER A 361 28.74 17.07 -0.30
C SER A 361 28.09 18.06 0.66
N THR A 362 27.45 19.10 0.13
CA THR A 362 26.57 20.00 0.90
C THR A 362 25.16 19.85 0.38
N VAL A 363 24.16 19.96 1.27
CA VAL A 363 22.74 19.97 0.93
C VAL A 363 22.07 21.03 1.77
N ASP A 364 21.34 21.93 1.14
CA ASP A 364 20.50 22.93 1.78
C ASP A 364 19.05 22.71 1.34
N ILE A 365 18.16 22.58 2.32
CA ILE A 365 16.73 22.34 2.15
C ILE A 365 16.01 23.54 2.75
N THR A 366 15.11 24.14 1.99
CA THR A 366 14.20 25.18 2.48
C THR A 366 12.78 24.76 2.13
N ALA A 367 11.90 24.77 3.12
CA ALA A 367 10.47 24.57 2.91
C ALA A 367 9.71 25.81 3.39
N GLY A 368 8.71 26.24 2.65
CA GLY A 368 7.88 27.38 3.00
C GLY A 368 6.41 27.10 2.74
N TYR A 369 5.55 27.42 3.68
CA TYR A 369 4.09 27.38 3.48
C TYR A 369 3.54 28.80 3.54
N THR A 370 2.84 29.20 2.49
CA THR A 370 2.13 30.47 2.39
C THR A 370 0.63 30.19 2.46
N LYS A 371 -0.03 30.58 3.55
CA LYS A 371 -1.50 30.56 3.64
C LYS A 371 -2.07 31.81 3.02
N PHE A 372 -3.04 31.65 2.13
CA PHE A 372 -3.72 32.76 1.51
C PHE A 372 -4.68 33.43 2.49
N ASN A 373 -4.66 34.76 2.52
CA ASN A 373 -5.64 35.55 3.26
C ASN A 373 -5.90 36.86 2.51
N SER A 374 -7.07 36.94 1.88
CA SER A 374 -7.48 38.09 1.07
C SER A 374 -7.79 39.35 1.88
N LEU A 375 -7.95 39.25 3.21
CA LEU A 375 -8.30 40.36 4.10
C LEU A 375 -7.06 40.95 4.78
N ASP A 376 -6.26 40.11 5.42
CA ASP A 376 -5.11 40.54 6.24
C ASP A 376 -3.77 40.42 5.50
N GLY A 377 -3.80 39.89 4.28
CA GLY A 377 -2.61 39.55 3.49
C GLY A 377 -2.08 38.16 3.84
N ASP A 378 -1.46 37.53 2.86
CA ASP A 378 -0.93 36.16 2.99
C ASP A 378 0.12 36.06 4.10
N GLN A 379 0.12 34.92 4.80
CA GLN A 379 1.08 34.61 5.85
C GLN A 379 2.01 33.51 5.38
N THR A 380 3.32 33.70 5.57
CA THR A 380 4.33 32.70 5.17
C THR A 380 5.16 32.26 6.35
N TRP A 381 5.30 30.95 6.49
CA TRP A 381 6.16 30.30 7.46
C TRP A 381 7.22 29.48 6.75
N THR A 382 8.41 29.36 7.36
CA THR A 382 9.57 28.76 6.71
C THR A 382 10.29 27.80 7.64
N MET A 383 10.80 26.72 7.06
CA MET A 383 11.61 25.71 7.70
C MET A 383 12.86 25.48 6.87
N SER A 384 13.94 25.01 7.50
CA SER A 384 15.19 24.76 6.78
C SER A 384 16.00 23.62 7.39
N ALA A 385 16.83 23.00 6.57
CA ALA A 385 17.87 22.09 7.02
C ALA A 385 19.12 22.25 6.16
N ALA A 386 20.29 22.15 6.79
CA ALA A 386 21.58 22.20 6.13
C ALA A 386 22.39 20.98 6.54
N LEU A 387 22.97 20.29 5.56
CA LEU A 387 23.73 19.07 5.75
C LEU A 387 25.07 19.17 5.02
N THR A 388 26.11 18.65 5.65
CA THR A 388 27.40 18.39 5.04
C THR A 388 27.76 16.94 5.25
N ALA A 389 28.30 16.29 4.21
CA ALA A 389 28.85 14.96 4.31
C ALA A 389 30.26 14.92 3.71
N LEU A 390 31.17 14.23 4.38
CA LEU A 390 32.45 13.78 3.85
C LEU A 390 32.36 12.26 3.66
N SER A 391 32.79 11.77 2.50
CA SER A 391 32.79 10.33 2.21
C SER A 391 34.08 9.94 1.49
N GLY A 392 34.54 8.72 1.72
CA GLY A 392 35.73 8.15 1.09
C GLY A 392 35.89 6.70 1.52
N ALA A 393 37.02 6.08 1.16
CA ALA A 393 37.29 4.66 1.43
C ALA A 393 37.31 4.28 2.92
N ALA A 394 37.55 5.23 3.82
CA ALA A 394 37.53 4.98 5.26
C ALA A 394 36.08 4.92 5.83
N GLY A 395 35.12 5.56 5.17
CA GLY A 395 33.75 5.66 5.67
C GLY A 395 33.07 6.98 5.35
N VAL A 396 32.12 7.38 6.21
CA VAL A 396 31.29 8.56 6.02
C VAL A 396 31.25 9.39 7.29
N GLU A 397 31.44 10.70 7.17
CA GLU A 397 31.14 11.68 8.20
C GLU A 397 30.00 12.56 7.72
N LEU A 398 29.01 12.79 8.56
CA LEU A 398 27.84 13.60 8.25
C LEU A 398 27.58 14.53 9.42
N SER A 399 27.22 15.77 9.12
CA SER A 399 26.85 16.77 10.11
C SER A 399 25.79 17.69 9.53
N GLY A 400 24.88 18.18 10.34
CA GLY A 400 23.86 19.12 9.86
C GLY A 400 23.13 19.85 10.97
N SER A 401 22.30 20.79 10.56
CA SER A 401 21.39 21.55 11.43
C SER A 401 20.03 21.66 10.78
N TYR A 402 18.99 21.82 11.59
CA TYR A 402 17.62 22.00 11.11
C TYR A 402 16.88 23.03 11.97
N ASP A 403 15.92 23.70 11.34
CA ASP A 403 14.97 24.63 11.95
C ASP A 403 13.57 24.34 11.39
N LEU A 404 12.78 23.65 12.20
CA LEU A 404 11.37 23.30 11.98
C LEU A 404 10.46 24.11 12.91
N SER A 405 10.92 25.27 13.42
CA SER A 405 10.18 26.04 14.42
C SER A 405 8.76 26.43 13.96
N SER A 406 8.59 26.57 12.65
CA SER A 406 7.30 26.88 12.01
C SER A 406 6.37 25.69 11.79
N LEU A 407 6.81 24.44 12.00
CA LEU A 407 6.02 23.25 11.66
C LEU A 407 4.64 23.26 12.33
N MET A 408 4.58 23.64 13.61
CA MET A 408 3.33 23.67 14.35
C MET A 408 2.39 24.78 13.87
N ASP A 409 2.93 25.95 13.52
CA ASP A 409 2.12 27.03 12.94
C ASP A 409 1.55 26.62 11.58
N ILE A 410 2.33 25.89 10.78
CA ILE A 410 1.89 25.34 9.48
C ILE A 410 0.77 24.32 9.69
N LEU A 411 0.92 23.35 10.60
CA LEU A 411 -0.11 22.34 10.89
C LEU A 411 -1.42 22.99 11.35
N LYS A 412 -1.34 24.00 12.22
CA LYS A 412 -2.51 24.78 12.66
C LYS A 412 -3.14 25.59 11.53
N ALA A 413 -2.30 26.17 10.68
CA ALA A 413 -2.76 26.95 9.55
C ALA A 413 -3.43 26.08 8.48
N ALA A 414 -2.90 24.89 8.21
CA ALA A 414 -3.40 23.95 7.22
C ALA A 414 -4.65 23.18 7.70
N ASN A 415 -4.74 22.84 8.99
CA ASN A 415 -5.89 22.12 9.53
C ASN A 415 -6.43 22.78 10.82
N PRO A 416 -7.38 23.73 10.71
CA PRO A 416 -7.98 24.40 11.84
C PRO A 416 -8.82 23.50 12.77
N SER A 417 -9.13 22.26 12.37
CA SER A 417 -9.85 21.32 13.25
C SER A 417 -8.93 20.68 14.31
N LEU A 418 -7.62 20.56 14.01
CA LEU A 418 -6.60 20.10 14.96
C LEU A 418 -6.50 21.00 16.22
N THR A 419 -7.02 22.22 16.16
CA THR A 419 -6.96 23.18 17.28
C THR A 419 -8.19 23.15 18.19
N GLN A 420 -9.26 22.44 17.83
CA GLN A 420 -10.47 22.37 18.65
C GLN A 420 -10.37 21.37 19.81
N SER A 421 -9.41 20.43 19.77
CA SER A 421 -9.24 19.37 20.78
C SER A 421 -7.93 19.43 21.58
N THR A 422 -6.95 20.26 21.20
CA THR A 422 -5.67 20.36 21.89
C THR A 422 -5.50 21.72 22.58
N ASP A 423 -5.27 21.70 23.89
CA ASP A 423 -4.91 22.86 24.71
C ASP A 423 -3.78 23.69 24.04
N ASP A 424 -3.93 25.02 24.05
CA ASP A 424 -3.11 25.97 23.32
C ASP A 424 -1.61 25.86 23.66
N ALA A 425 -0.83 25.41 22.67
CA ALA A 425 0.64 25.31 22.58
C ALA A 425 1.23 23.94 22.96
N LEU A 426 2.12 23.44 22.09
CA LEU A 426 3.08 22.40 22.46
C LEU A 426 3.73 22.80 23.79
N PRO A 427 3.69 21.94 24.84
CA PRO A 427 4.44 22.21 26.06
C PRO A 427 5.88 22.59 25.70
N GLY A 428 6.42 23.65 26.32
CA GLY A 428 7.72 24.23 25.94
C GLY A 428 8.89 23.24 25.91
N GLN A 429 8.73 22.04 26.49
CA GLN A 429 9.65 20.92 26.35
C GLN A 429 9.77 20.36 24.93
N TYR A 430 8.72 20.43 24.09
CA TYR A 430 8.73 19.89 22.72
C TYR A 430 9.24 20.89 21.68
N SER A 431 9.23 22.20 21.96
CA SER A 431 9.79 23.20 21.03
C SER A 431 11.31 23.01 20.83
N ALA A 432 12.00 22.46 21.84
CA ALA A 432 13.40 22.09 21.75
C ALA A 432 13.68 20.93 20.78
N LEU A 433 12.65 20.20 20.32
CA LEU A 433 12.78 19.16 19.29
C LEU A 433 12.79 19.76 17.87
N LEU A 434 12.15 20.91 17.69
CA LEU A 434 11.94 21.54 16.38
C LEU A 434 13.18 22.24 15.84
N LYS A 435 14.21 22.46 16.65
CA LYS A 435 15.46 23.08 16.20
C LYS A 435 16.65 22.42 16.84
N GLY A 436 17.63 22.06 16.02
CA GLY A 436 18.79 21.34 16.51
C GLY A 436 19.81 21.04 15.42
N ASP A 437 20.71 20.14 15.78
CA ASP A 437 21.82 19.72 14.96
C ASP A 437 22.11 18.24 15.18
N PHE A 438 22.82 17.65 14.24
CA PHE A 438 23.12 16.23 14.24
C PHE A 438 24.50 15.95 13.64
N GLY A 439 25.03 14.80 13.98
CA GLY A 439 26.24 14.22 13.43
C GLY A 439 26.09 12.71 13.29
N ALA A 440 26.64 12.15 12.23
CA ALA A 440 26.75 10.72 12.05
C ALA A 440 28.15 10.38 11.53
N ARG A 441 28.70 9.26 11.99
CA ARG A 441 29.99 8.74 11.53
C ARG A 441 29.85 7.26 11.28
N LEU A 442 30.24 6.82 10.11
CA LEU A 442 30.26 5.42 9.70
C LEU A 442 31.71 5.01 9.51
N ASP A 443 32.16 4.05 10.31
CA ASP A 443 33.41 3.35 10.14
C ASP A 443 33.15 2.11 9.27
N GLN A 444 33.67 2.12 8.04
CA GLN A 444 33.51 0.99 7.13
C GLN A 444 34.42 -0.19 7.50
N GLU A 445 35.58 0.05 8.11
CA GLU A 445 36.53 -1.02 8.44
C GLU A 445 36.06 -1.83 9.64
N ASN A 446 35.50 -1.16 10.65
CA ASN A 446 35.04 -1.79 11.87
C ASN A 446 33.52 -1.98 11.92
N GLU A 447 32.80 -1.63 10.84
CA GLU A 447 31.35 -1.74 10.72
C GLU A 447 30.59 -1.05 11.87
N MET A 448 31.03 0.14 12.27
CA MET A 448 30.44 0.87 13.40
C MET A 448 29.75 2.15 12.94
N LEU A 449 28.50 2.35 13.38
CA LEU A 449 27.76 3.59 13.22
C LEU A 449 27.76 4.38 14.54
N TYR A 450 28.09 5.66 14.46
CA TYR A 450 27.98 6.61 15.56
C TYR A 450 27.00 7.71 15.20
N LEU A 451 26.00 7.96 16.04
CA LEU A 451 24.96 8.97 15.83
C LEU A 451 24.93 9.97 16.98
N ARG A 452 24.78 11.24 16.68
CA ARG A 452 24.57 12.31 17.64
C ARG A 452 23.44 13.18 17.12
N MET A 453 22.39 13.39 17.90
CA MET A 453 21.30 14.29 17.52
C MET A 453 20.84 15.09 18.73
N SER A 454 20.71 16.40 18.57
CA SER A 454 20.25 17.30 19.63
C SER A 454 18.83 16.94 20.11
N LEU A 455 17.97 16.43 19.21
CA LEU A 455 16.62 15.98 19.57
C LEU A 455 16.59 14.80 20.53
N PHE A 456 17.58 13.89 20.50
CA PHE A 456 17.59 12.72 21.39
C PHE A 456 17.71 13.16 22.84
N SER A 457 18.57 14.14 23.13
CA SER A 457 18.71 14.66 24.50
C SER A 457 17.41 15.26 25.03
N SER A 458 16.68 16.00 24.19
CA SER A 458 15.37 16.58 24.52
C SER A 458 14.31 15.48 24.69
N LEU A 459 14.25 14.52 23.77
CA LEU A 459 13.31 13.40 23.80
C LEU A 459 13.51 12.54 25.06
N PHE A 460 14.74 12.11 25.34
CA PHE A 460 15.02 11.31 26.53
C PHE A 460 14.77 12.08 27.83
N SER A 461 15.01 13.39 27.85
CA SER A 461 14.64 14.24 29.00
C SER A 461 13.13 14.28 29.22
N ILE A 462 12.32 14.36 28.15
CA ILE A 462 10.86 14.26 28.23
C ILE A 462 10.43 12.89 28.76
N LEU A 463 11.11 11.82 28.35
CA LEU A 463 10.89 10.45 28.83
C LEU A 463 11.47 10.18 30.23
N GLY A 464 11.96 11.22 30.94
CA GLY A 464 12.47 11.10 32.31
C GLY A 464 13.88 10.52 32.45
N LYS A 465 14.61 10.34 31.34
CA LYS A 465 15.96 9.76 31.29
C LYS A 465 16.96 10.76 30.67
N PRO A 466 17.40 11.79 31.39
CA PRO A 466 18.27 12.81 30.81
C PRO A 466 19.67 12.24 30.51
N TYR A 467 20.04 12.26 29.23
CA TYR A 467 21.41 11.99 28.78
C TYR A 467 22.17 13.31 28.51
N PRO A 468 23.53 13.29 28.49
CA PRO A 468 24.30 14.44 28.05
C PRO A 468 23.88 14.91 26.65
N LYS A 469 23.80 16.23 26.46
CA LYS A 469 23.30 16.87 25.23
C LYS A 469 24.03 16.43 23.94
N ASP A 470 25.29 16.00 24.08
CA ASP A 470 26.20 15.65 22.98
C ASP A 470 26.67 14.19 23.03
N VAL A 471 25.88 13.30 23.64
CA VAL A 471 26.19 11.87 23.65
C VAL A 471 26.16 11.31 22.22
N TRP A 472 27.17 10.52 21.87
CA TRP A 472 27.19 9.72 20.66
C TRP A 472 26.63 8.34 20.97
N ILE A 473 25.67 7.89 20.18
CA ILE A 473 25.12 6.54 20.23
C ILE A 473 25.94 5.68 19.28
N SER A 474 26.50 4.57 19.75
CA SER A 474 27.24 3.61 18.92
C SER A 474 26.40 2.37 18.65
N GLN A 475 26.36 1.93 17.40
CA GLN A 475 25.67 0.73 16.94
C GLN A 475 26.65 -0.08 16.08
N SER A 476 26.83 -1.36 16.41
CA SER A 476 27.49 -2.31 15.52
C SER A 476 26.58 -2.62 14.34
N LEU A 477 27.15 -2.57 13.14
CA LEU A 477 26.55 -2.98 11.89
C LEU A 477 27.17 -4.28 11.37
N GLU A 478 27.77 -5.09 12.26
CA GLU A 478 28.34 -6.38 11.89
C GLU A 478 27.30 -7.23 11.15
N GLY A 479 27.65 -7.65 9.93
CA GLY A 479 26.75 -8.39 9.05
C GLY A 479 25.59 -7.58 8.44
N TYR A 480 25.44 -6.29 8.75
CA TYR A 480 24.47 -5.38 8.13
C TYR A 480 25.05 -4.55 6.97
N LEU A 481 26.35 -4.26 6.97
CA LEU A 481 26.97 -3.54 5.85
C LEU A 481 27.16 -4.43 4.61
N ASP A 482 27.32 -5.74 4.83
CA ASP A 482 27.31 -6.78 3.79
C ASP A 482 25.89 -7.01 3.22
N LEU A 483 24.84 -6.53 3.91
CA LEU A 483 23.46 -6.45 3.41
C LEU A 483 23.21 -5.19 2.57
N SER A 484 24.21 -4.34 2.35
CA SER A 484 24.11 -3.38 1.25
C SER A 484 24.66 -4.09 0.03
N PRO A 485 23.79 -4.51 -0.92
CA PRO A 485 24.30 -5.20 -2.09
C PRO A 485 25.35 -4.33 -2.76
N ASP A 486 26.31 -4.94 -3.46
CA ASP A 486 27.02 -4.27 -4.56
C ASP A 486 25.92 -3.80 -5.53
N VAL A 487 25.36 -2.62 -5.28
CA VAL A 487 24.32 -2.02 -6.10
C VAL A 487 25.07 -1.35 -7.22
N THR A 488 25.06 -1.99 -8.38
CA THR A 488 25.47 -1.37 -9.62
C THR A 488 24.69 -0.05 -9.74
N PRO A 489 25.35 1.11 -9.88
CA PRO A 489 24.68 2.42 -9.90
C PRO A 489 24.02 2.66 -11.25
N THR A 490 23.06 1.81 -11.58
CA THR A 490 22.28 1.75 -12.82
C THR A 490 20.81 1.58 -12.47
N VAL A 491 19.93 1.92 -13.41
CA VAL A 491 18.47 1.82 -13.21
C VAL A 491 18.09 0.40 -12.77
N GLY A 492 18.60 -0.64 -13.42
CA GLY A 492 18.34 -2.03 -13.06
C GLY A 492 18.87 -2.39 -11.67
N GLY A 493 20.09 -1.96 -11.32
CA GLY A 493 20.67 -2.22 -10.00
C GLY A 493 19.86 -1.60 -8.87
N TYR A 494 19.34 -0.40 -9.08
CA TYR A 494 18.50 0.28 -8.10
C TYR A 494 17.07 -0.23 -8.06
N LEU A 495 16.50 -0.60 -9.20
CA LEU A 495 15.19 -1.23 -9.24
C LEU A 495 15.20 -2.55 -8.47
N TYR A 496 16.24 -3.37 -8.66
CA TYR A 496 16.41 -4.59 -7.89
C TYR A 496 16.51 -4.32 -6.38
N LEU A 497 17.21 -3.25 -5.98
CA LEU A 497 17.31 -2.87 -4.57
C LEU A 497 15.94 -2.47 -3.97
N LEU A 498 15.13 -1.73 -4.71
CA LEU A 498 13.90 -1.12 -4.19
C LEU A 498 12.67 -2.01 -4.30
N SER A 499 12.66 -2.88 -5.30
CA SER A 499 11.51 -3.72 -5.65
C SER A 499 11.86 -5.21 -5.58
N GLY A 500 13.04 -5.54 -5.03
CA GLY A 500 13.52 -6.90 -4.91
C GLY A 500 12.91 -7.68 -3.74
N PRO A 501 13.40 -8.92 -3.55
CA PRO A 501 12.89 -9.88 -2.57
C PRO A 501 12.81 -9.33 -1.14
N ASP A 502 13.80 -8.53 -0.72
CA ASP A 502 13.87 -8.00 0.64
C ASP A 502 12.97 -6.78 0.87
N ALA A 503 12.46 -6.15 -0.21
CA ALA A 503 11.54 -5.02 -0.13
C ALA A 503 10.06 -5.47 -0.11
N ASN A 504 9.75 -6.57 -0.79
CA ASN A 504 8.40 -7.10 -0.95
C ASN A 504 8.15 -8.21 0.09
N GLY A 505 7.88 -7.83 1.34
CA GLY A 505 7.73 -8.76 2.48
C GLY A 505 6.55 -9.75 2.43
N TYR A 506 5.95 -10.00 1.27
CA TYR A 506 4.71 -10.77 1.11
C TYR A 506 4.94 -12.17 0.50
N SER A 507 5.80 -12.35 -0.51
CA SER A 507 6.10 -13.66 -1.11
C SER A 507 7.34 -13.62 -2.02
N TYR A 508 8.24 -14.59 -1.86
CA TYR A 508 9.41 -14.75 -2.72
C TYR A 508 9.02 -15.32 -4.09
N ALA A 509 8.00 -16.18 -4.17
CA ALA A 509 7.53 -16.76 -5.44
C ALA A 509 7.05 -15.68 -6.42
N ARG A 510 6.52 -14.55 -5.93
CA ARG A 510 6.08 -13.41 -6.76
C ARG A 510 7.15 -12.33 -6.97
N SER A 511 8.30 -12.44 -6.32
CA SER A 511 9.30 -11.37 -6.34
C SER A 511 9.82 -11.06 -7.75
N TYR A 512 10.00 -12.07 -8.61
CA TYR A 512 10.44 -11.84 -9.99
C TYR A 512 9.37 -11.12 -10.81
N GLN A 513 8.10 -11.51 -10.66
CA GLN A 513 6.98 -10.84 -11.32
C GLN A 513 6.93 -9.36 -10.95
N TYR A 514 6.96 -9.03 -9.66
CA TYR A 514 6.98 -7.64 -9.19
C TYR A 514 8.19 -6.85 -9.71
N LEU A 515 9.36 -7.48 -9.76
CA LEU A 515 10.55 -6.87 -10.34
C LEU A 515 10.36 -6.56 -11.84
N THR A 516 9.83 -7.51 -12.61
CA THR A 516 9.57 -7.31 -14.05
C THR A 516 8.50 -6.28 -14.31
N GLU A 517 7.39 -6.30 -13.56
CA GLU A 517 6.32 -5.31 -13.64
C GLU A 517 6.84 -3.91 -13.34
N ALA A 518 7.60 -3.74 -12.25
CA ALA A 518 8.20 -2.46 -11.91
C ALA A 518 9.18 -1.98 -13.00
N ALA A 519 9.92 -2.90 -13.62
CA ALA A 519 10.84 -2.58 -14.71
C ALA A 519 10.10 -2.15 -15.98
N ASP A 520 8.98 -2.81 -16.29
CA ASP A 520 8.12 -2.53 -17.43
C ASP A 520 7.39 -1.20 -17.25
N THR A 521 6.80 -0.95 -16.09
CA THR A 521 6.19 0.34 -15.75
C THR A 521 7.21 1.48 -15.88
N LEU A 522 8.42 1.30 -15.32
CA LEU A 522 9.46 2.32 -15.43
C LEU A 522 9.94 2.51 -16.87
N ALA A 523 10.03 1.45 -17.67
CA ALA A 523 10.43 1.53 -19.07
C ALA A 523 9.36 2.22 -19.91
N ALA A 524 8.09 1.98 -19.61
CA ALA A 524 6.97 2.66 -20.24
C ALA A 524 7.00 4.17 -19.97
N LEU A 525 7.43 4.60 -18.78
CA LEU A 525 7.56 6.03 -18.42
C LEU A 525 8.85 6.67 -18.90
N ALA A 526 9.99 5.99 -18.78
CA ALA A 526 11.32 6.59 -18.88
C ALA A 526 12.37 5.70 -19.56
N GLY A 527 11.94 4.65 -20.28
CA GLY A 527 12.82 3.82 -21.08
C GLY A 527 13.42 4.57 -22.27
N ASP A 528 14.47 4.00 -22.87
CA ASP A 528 15.22 4.60 -23.97
C ASP A 528 14.33 5.00 -25.16
N ASP A 529 13.28 4.22 -25.44
CA ASP A 529 12.33 4.47 -26.53
C ASP A 529 11.49 5.75 -26.33
N ARG A 530 11.41 6.26 -25.09
CA ARG A 530 10.74 7.53 -24.77
C ARG A 530 11.64 8.75 -24.98
N PHE A 531 12.94 8.56 -25.23
CA PHE A 531 13.88 9.65 -25.46
C PHE A 531 14.08 9.94 -26.96
N VAL A 532 14.01 11.23 -27.30
CA VAL A 532 14.35 11.75 -28.63
C VAL A 532 15.70 12.44 -28.58
N GLN A 533 16.63 12.03 -29.45
CA GLN A 533 17.92 12.69 -29.60
C GLN A 533 17.76 14.10 -30.19
N LYS A 534 18.17 15.14 -29.45
CA LYS A 534 18.20 16.54 -29.90
C LYS A 534 19.63 17.07 -29.81
N GLY A 535 20.37 17.00 -30.92
CA GLY A 535 21.78 17.38 -30.94
C GLY A 535 22.62 16.39 -30.13
N ARG A 536 23.24 16.85 -29.04
CA ARG A 536 24.01 15.97 -28.12
C ARG A 536 23.19 15.50 -26.91
N ASP A 537 22.00 16.03 -26.73
CA ASP A 537 21.15 15.78 -25.57
C ASP A 537 20.02 14.81 -25.95
N CYS A 538 19.52 14.07 -24.96
CA CYS A 538 18.37 13.17 -25.10
C CYS A 538 17.20 13.79 -24.33
N VAL A 539 16.06 13.96 -24.98
CA VAL A 539 14.89 14.66 -24.39
C VAL A 539 13.68 13.74 -24.44
N LEU A 540 13.08 13.52 -23.28
CA LEU A 540 11.80 12.85 -23.08
C LEU A 540 10.74 13.89 -22.73
N THR A 541 9.56 13.73 -23.30
CA THR A 541 8.38 14.53 -22.98
C THR A 541 7.18 13.60 -22.87
N LEU A 542 6.41 13.70 -21.79
CA LEU A 542 5.12 13.03 -21.65
C LEU A 542 4.03 14.10 -21.50
N SER A 543 3.00 13.98 -22.32
CA SER A 543 1.78 14.76 -22.26
C SER A 543 0.73 14.10 -21.36
N LYS A 544 -0.36 14.81 -21.09
CA LYS A 544 -1.53 14.26 -20.40
C LYS A 544 -2.05 13.01 -21.11
N GLU A 545 -2.12 13.06 -22.43
CA GLU A 545 -2.60 11.95 -23.27
C GLU A 545 -1.67 10.74 -23.15
N ASP A 546 -0.34 10.96 -23.20
CA ASP A 546 0.63 9.86 -23.03
C ASP A 546 0.51 9.21 -21.64
N LEU A 547 0.25 10.00 -20.58
CA LEU A 547 0.03 9.46 -19.24
C LEU A 547 -1.30 8.71 -19.15
N GLY A 548 -2.36 9.22 -19.77
CA GLY A 548 -3.66 8.55 -19.84
C GLY A 548 -3.58 7.18 -20.50
N ASP A 549 -2.88 7.08 -21.63
CA ASP A 549 -2.66 5.81 -22.33
C ASP A 549 -1.89 4.81 -21.44
N LEU A 550 -0.86 5.28 -20.72
CA LEU A 550 -0.09 4.45 -19.79
C LEU A 550 -0.94 3.95 -18.61
N LEU A 551 -1.82 4.79 -18.06
CA LEU A 551 -2.71 4.40 -16.97
C LEU A 551 -3.73 3.35 -17.44
N ALA A 552 -4.32 3.54 -18.62
CA ALA A 552 -5.25 2.58 -19.22
C ALA A 552 -4.57 1.23 -19.50
N GLU A 553 -3.34 1.22 -20.04
CA GLU A 553 -2.55 0.00 -20.26
C GLU A 553 -2.22 -0.74 -18.96
N SER A 554 -2.05 0.00 -17.85
CA SER A 554 -1.77 -0.58 -16.53
C SER A 554 -3.00 -1.14 -15.81
N GLY A 555 -4.22 -0.93 -16.35
CA GLY A 555 -5.47 -1.28 -15.66
C GLY A 555 -5.76 -0.38 -14.46
N SER A 556 -5.22 0.84 -14.42
CA SER A 556 -5.51 1.81 -13.37
C SER A 556 -6.95 2.30 -13.47
N TYR A 557 -7.61 2.49 -12.31
CA TYR A 557 -8.91 3.16 -12.23
C TYR A 557 -8.85 4.63 -12.63
N SER A 558 -7.67 5.25 -12.54
CA SER A 558 -7.46 6.62 -13.00
C SER A 558 -7.28 6.66 -14.51
N THR A 559 -8.06 7.50 -15.18
CA THR A 559 -8.04 7.71 -16.61
C THR A 559 -7.39 9.04 -16.96
N ALA A 560 -7.28 9.33 -18.26
CA ALA A 560 -6.90 10.66 -18.73
C ALA A 560 -7.89 11.74 -18.27
N GLU A 561 -9.16 11.40 -18.02
CA GLU A 561 -10.19 12.37 -17.64
C GLU A 561 -9.96 12.90 -16.21
N ASP A 562 -9.38 12.07 -15.35
CA ASP A 562 -8.99 12.41 -13.97
C ASP A 562 -7.78 13.35 -13.89
N ILE A 563 -7.20 13.74 -15.02
CA ILE A 563 -6.01 14.58 -15.09
C ILE A 563 -6.36 15.89 -15.77
N ARG A 564 -6.46 16.99 -15.02
CA ARG A 564 -6.74 18.33 -15.59
C ARG A 564 -5.55 18.91 -16.36
N GLU A 565 -4.34 18.75 -15.84
CA GLU A 565 -3.10 19.27 -16.45
C GLU A 565 -1.97 18.28 -16.15
N PHE A 566 -1.27 17.81 -17.18
CA PHE A 566 -0.04 17.06 -16.99
C PHE A 566 0.95 17.37 -18.10
N ALA A 567 2.20 17.60 -17.70
CA ALA A 567 3.33 17.70 -18.61
C ALA A 567 4.61 17.35 -17.86
N LEU A 568 5.34 16.36 -18.36
CA LEU A 568 6.67 16.00 -17.88
C LEU A 568 7.67 16.23 -19.01
N THR A 569 8.77 16.91 -18.70
CA THR A 569 9.95 16.99 -19.58
C THR A 569 11.18 16.56 -18.82
N LEU A 570 11.98 15.69 -19.43
CA LEU A 570 13.26 15.24 -18.90
C LEU A 570 14.32 15.35 -20.00
N THR A 571 15.46 15.93 -19.68
CA THR A 571 16.58 16.13 -20.61
C THR A 571 17.86 15.60 -19.98
N VAL A 572 18.46 14.60 -20.61
CA VAL A 572 19.79 14.10 -20.29
C VAL A 572 20.81 14.75 -21.21
N LYS A 573 21.64 15.62 -20.65
CA LYS A 573 22.70 16.32 -21.38
C LYS A 573 23.92 15.43 -21.59
N ALA A 574 24.72 15.78 -22.58
CA ALA A 574 25.95 15.05 -22.91
C ALA A 574 26.99 14.98 -21.77
N ASP A 575 26.97 15.91 -20.82
CA ASP A 575 27.85 15.94 -19.65
C ASP A 575 27.32 15.15 -18.44
N GLY A 576 26.17 14.47 -18.61
CA GLY A 576 25.52 13.73 -17.53
C GLY A 576 24.60 14.58 -16.66
N THR A 577 24.43 15.87 -16.93
CA THR A 577 23.43 16.70 -16.25
C THR A 577 22.03 16.26 -16.66
N VAL A 578 21.14 16.09 -15.70
CA VAL A 578 19.72 15.75 -15.92
C VAL A 578 18.86 16.93 -15.50
N THR A 579 18.18 17.56 -16.44
CA THR A 579 17.25 18.66 -16.15
C THR A 579 15.82 18.25 -16.49
N GLY A 580 14.84 18.77 -15.79
CA GLY A 580 13.45 18.50 -16.12
C GLY A 580 12.47 19.40 -15.43
N SER A 581 11.22 19.25 -15.82
CA SER A 581 10.09 19.94 -15.24
C SER A 581 8.87 19.03 -15.25
N LEU A 582 8.01 19.21 -14.26
CA LEU A 582 6.74 18.53 -14.10
C LEU A 582 5.67 19.57 -13.79
N VAL A 583 4.52 19.40 -14.44
CA VAL A 583 3.26 19.94 -13.98
C VAL A 583 2.28 18.80 -13.84
N TYR A 584 1.56 18.75 -12.73
CA TYR A 584 0.45 17.83 -12.52
C TYR A 584 -0.68 18.54 -11.77
N ARG A 585 -1.90 18.39 -12.28
CA ARG A 585 -3.12 18.87 -11.66
C ARG A 585 -4.18 17.79 -11.91
N PRO A 586 -4.65 17.09 -10.87
CA PRO A 586 -5.77 16.18 -11.01
C PRO A 586 -7.06 16.96 -11.29
N GLU A 587 -8.03 16.28 -11.89
CA GLU A 587 -9.42 16.71 -11.89
C GLU A 587 -9.98 16.54 -10.46
N PRO A 588 -10.72 17.51 -9.92
CA PRO A 588 -11.37 17.37 -8.62
C PRO A 588 -12.41 16.24 -8.66
N TYR A 589 -12.24 15.23 -7.79
CA TYR A 589 -13.15 14.09 -7.66
C TYR A 589 -14.57 14.50 -7.26
N SER A 590 -14.71 15.60 -6.50
CA SER A 590 -16.01 16.16 -6.14
C SER A 590 -15.95 17.67 -5.97
N ALA A 591 -17.10 18.35 -5.89
CA ALA A 591 -17.18 19.79 -5.62
C ALA A 591 -16.55 20.19 -4.27
N TYR A 592 -16.40 19.23 -3.36
CA TYR A 592 -15.80 19.40 -2.04
C TYR A 592 -14.30 19.01 -2.00
N SER A 593 -13.79 18.40 -3.06
CA SER A 593 -12.40 17.98 -3.14
C SER A 593 -11.45 19.19 -3.23
N THR A 594 -10.34 19.09 -2.50
CA THR A 594 -9.31 20.12 -2.45
C THR A 594 -8.59 20.19 -3.80
N GLU A 595 -8.85 21.26 -4.56
CA GLU A 595 -8.23 21.43 -5.87
C GLU A 595 -6.75 21.84 -5.74
N GLY A 596 -5.85 20.91 -6.07
CA GLY A 596 -4.40 21.08 -5.96
C GLY A 596 -3.68 21.09 -7.31
N ARG A 597 -2.52 21.76 -7.37
CA ARG A 597 -1.60 21.72 -8.51
C ARG A 597 -0.16 21.56 -8.01
N ILE A 598 0.55 20.60 -8.59
CA ILE A 598 1.96 20.34 -8.34
C ILE A 598 2.78 20.87 -9.52
N THR A 599 3.83 21.60 -9.22
CA THR A 599 4.91 21.86 -10.18
C THR A 599 6.24 21.50 -9.59
N ALA A 600 7.13 20.97 -10.41
CA ALA A 600 8.51 20.77 -10.03
C ALA A 600 9.44 21.13 -11.17
N ASP A 601 10.59 21.68 -10.84
CA ASP A 601 11.69 21.97 -11.75
C ASP A 601 12.98 21.43 -11.12
N TRP A 602 13.83 20.82 -11.93
CA TRP A 602 15.09 20.29 -11.43
C TRP A 602 16.24 20.42 -12.43
N SER A 603 17.43 20.54 -11.86
CA SER A 603 18.70 20.40 -12.56
C SER A 603 19.64 19.61 -11.68
N LEU A 604 20.01 18.41 -12.11
CA LEU A 604 20.77 17.45 -11.32
C LEU A 604 22.12 17.20 -11.99
N ALA A 605 23.20 17.48 -11.27
CA ALA A 605 24.56 17.14 -11.66
C ALA A 605 25.41 16.88 -10.42
N LEU A 606 26.48 16.09 -10.57
CA LEU A 606 27.39 15.79 -9.46
C LEU A 606 27.94 17.07 -8.80
N SER A 607 28.32 18.07 -9.60
CA SER A 607 28.88 19.33 -9.13
C SER A 607 27.86 20.28 -8.50
N GLY A 608 26.57 20.10 -8.78
CA GLY A 608 25.51 20.99 -8.36
C GLY A 608 24.15 20.47 -8.80
N SER A 609 23.24 20.33 -7.84
CA SER A 609 21.86 19.96 -8.05
C SER A 609 20.94 21.00 -7.42
N GLU A 610 19.81 21.23 -8.07
CA GLU A 610 18.73 22.10 -7.60
C GLU A 610 17.40 21.43 -7.95
N ILE A 611 16.49 21.42 -6.98
CA ILE A 611 15.11 20.95 -7.11
C ILE A 611 14.23 22.03 -6.50
N GLU A 612 13.24 22.47 -7.24
CA GLU A 612 12.15 23.31 -6.77
C GLU A 612 10.85 22.51 -6.94
N LEU A 613 10.07 22.41 -5.87
CA LEU A 613 8.73 21.79 -5.88
C LEU A 613 7.75 22.78 -5.26
N GLU A 614 6.62 22.97 -5.91
CA GLU A 614 5.50 23.78 -5.43
C GLU A 614 4.24 22.93 -5.45
N TYR A 615 3.53 22.87 -4.32
CA TYR A 615 2.18 22.34 -4.22
C TYR A 615 1.24 23.48 -3.85
N HIS A 616 0.39 23.84 -4.79
CA HIS A 616 -0.57 24.93 -4.66
C HIS A 616 -1.96 24.33 -4.45
N VAL A 617 -2.58 24.65 -3.32
CA VAL A 617 -3.98 24.36 -3.04
C VAL A 617 -4.81 25.61 -3.30
N LYS A 618 -5.79 25.49 -4.19
CA LYS A 618 -6.66 26.59 -4.60
C LYS A 618 -7.30 27.27 -3.40
N ASN A 619 -7.15 28.59 -3.32
CA ASN A 619 -7.72 29.47 -2.27
C ASN A 619 -7.24 29.19 -0.83
N GLU A 620 -6.43 28.18 -0.57
CA GLU A 620 -5.93 27.87 0.78
C GLU A 620 -4.48 28.30 0.97
N GLY A 621 -3.58 27.92 0.06
CA GLY A 621 -2.17 28.24 0.20
C GLY A 621 -1.24 27.47 -0.72
N VAL A 622 0.06 27.70 -0.53
CA VAL A 622 1.13 27.11 -1.33
C VAL A 622 2.23 26.60 -0.43
N LEU A 623 2.60 25.33 -0.60
CA LEU A 623 3.82 24.75 -0.06
C LEU A 623 4.91 24.80 -1.14
N ARG A 624 6.08 25.34 -0.78
CA ARG A 624 7.29 25.35 -1.61
C ARG A 624 8.40 24.58 -0.92
N LEU A 625 9.11 23.76 -1.68
CA LEU A 625 10.31 23.04 -1.25
C LEU A 625 11.42 23.33 -2.25
N THR A 626 12.55 23.84 -1.75
CA THR A 626 13.78 24.03 -2.51
C THR A 626 14.87 23.18 -1.90
N VAL A 627 15.51 22.36 -2.73
CA VAL A 627 16.67 21.55 -2.34
C VAL A 627 17.82 21.92 -3.26
N THR A 628 18.92 22.38 -2.67
CA THR A 628 20.18 22.54 -3.40
C THR A 628 21.20 21.58 -2.84
N ALA A 629 22.00 20.98 -3.71
CA ALA A 629 23.09 20.11 -3.30
C ALA A 629 24.32 20.37 -4.16
N SER A 630 25.51 20.16 -3.62
CA SER A 630 26.74 20.20 -4.41
C SER A 630 27.69 19.14 -3.91
N THR A 631 28.44 18.51 -4.81
CA THR A 631 29.50 17.58 -4.44
C THR A 631 30.79 17.94 -5.14
N LYS A 632 31.90 17.87 -4.40
CA LYS A 632 33.24 18.11 -4.93
C LYS A 632 34.24 17.14 -4.31
N THR A 633 35.29 16.82 -5.07
CA THR A 633 36.45 16.10 -4.54
C THR A 633 37.15 16.94 -3.47
N THR A 634 37.67 16.30 -2.43
CA THR A 634 38.39 16.92 -1.33
C THR A 634 39.59 16.08 -0.90
N SER A 635 40.58 16.71 -0.25
CA SER A 635 41.69 16.01 0.41
C SER A 635 41.38 15.66 1.88
N ALA A 636 40.27 16.17 2.43
CA ALA A 636 39.84 15.83 3.78
C ALA A 636 39.37 14.36 3.83
N ALA A 637 39.79 13.63 4.86
CA ALA A 637 39.28 12.29 5.16
C ALA A 637 38.08 12.40 6.13
N PRO A 638 37.06 11.54 6.00
CA PRO A 638 35.95 11.49 6.95
C PRO A 638 36.46 11.04 8.32
N ALA A 639 35.98 11.67 9.40
CA ALA A 639 36.16 11.14 10.74
C ALA A 639 35.18 9.98 10.97
N VAL A 640 35.70 8.81 11.31
CA VAL A 640 34.90 7.56 11.42
C VAL A 640 34.54 7.18 12.86
N THR A 641 35.25 7.74 13.85
CA THR A 641 34.95 7.59 15.28
C THR A 641 34.52 8.92 15.90
N PRO A 642 33.81 8.95 17.04
CA PRO A 642 33.50 10.18 17.77
C PRO A 642 34.75 11.00 18.14
N PRO A 643 34.63 12.32 18.40
CA PRO A 643 35.75 13.14 18.83
C PRO A 643 36.39 12.62 20.12
N GLU A 644 37.70 12.81 20.27
CA GLU A 644 38.41 12.40 21.49
C GLU A 644 37.78 13.04 22.74
N GLY A 645 37.48 12.22 23.75
CA GLY A 645 36.81 12.66 24.98
C GLY A 645 35.29 12.83 24.88
N ALA A 646 34.68 12.55 23.73
CA ALA A 646 33.23 12.53 23.60
C ALA A 646 32.62 11.37 24.41
N SER A 647 31.44 11.60 24.98
CA SER A 647 30.66 10.53 25.62
C SER A 647 30.05 9.64 24.55
N VAL A 648 30.26 8.33 24.65
CA VAL A 648 29.72 7.33 23.73
C VAL A 648 28.89 6.32 24.53
N LEU A 649 27.69 6.03 24.05
CA LEU A 649 26.75 5.09 24.65
C LEU A 649 26.35 4.04 23.60
N PRO A 650 26.48 2.74 23.89
CA PRO A 650 25.92 1.69 23.03
C PRO A 650 24.41 1.84 22.85
N ALA A 651 23.90 1.58 21.66
CA ALA A 651 22.46 1.66 21.37
C ALA A 651 21.64 0.66 22.21
N GLU A 652 22.20 -0.50 22.54
CA GLU A 652 21.61 -1.49 23.45
C GLU A 652 21.36 -0.91 24.86
N ASP A 653 22.23 -0.01 25.32
CA ASP A 653 22.12 0.65 26.62
C ASP A 653 21.07 1.78 26.64
N LEU A 654 20.48 2.15 25.49
CA LEU A 654 19.35 3.08 25.46
C LEU A 654 18.09 2.47 26.07
N TRP A 655 17.92 1.15 25.92
CA TRP A 655 16.75 0.38 26.36
C TRP A 655 17.07 -0.58 27.51
N ASN A 656 18.33 -0.98 27.68
CA ASN A 656 18.77 -1.77 28.83
C ASN A 656 18.83 -0.90 30.08
N LEU A 657 17.77 -0.99 30.89
CA LEU A 657 17.81 -1.56 32.25
C LEU A 657 16.71 -0.97 33.15
N GLU A 658 16.13 -1.88 33.92
CA GLU A 658 15.53 -1.80 35.27
C GLU A 658 14.85 -0.49 35.73
#